data_AF-A0A1F7BML8-F1
#
_entry.id   AF-A0A1F7BML8-F1
#
_cell.length_a   1.000
_cell.length_b   1.000
_cell.length_c   1.000
_cell.angle_alpha   90.00
_cell.angle_beta   90.00
_cell.angle_gamma   90.00
#
_symmetry.space_group_name_H-M   'P 1'
#
loop_
_entity.id
_entity.type
_entity.pdbx_description
1 polymer ?
#
loop_
_entity_poly.entity_id
_entity_poly.type
_entity_poly.pdbx_seq_one_letter_code
_entity_poly.pdbx_strand_id
1 'polypeptide(L)'
;MPIEQSSSLLEQYETRAQKPKGLFQRINDTKQKSLYALTLALGSLAGGASTAGIPETQTQKVAAQTIDDETDAEAGGSEHKDEGMEQLVTDLQKKTLTCTYQGLPISGHINDQGEVVQVTLENAQIDLTESVTTKSLEPFLYRALKSLDNIRAHMTVTGDLHLTTLGGARFFFTIERESDRREPLDAPSPGGTSRTPTVSSLYVATANDVFLVDSDHEEGRTNAEKSLAEAQENLQQSINDIAEMQKERHQLLDSRRANMRSTLTQRMNREPRHYQSWWQWKRTLDREEREYSSIVSQYKSKDGRSTMTQNEYRAIQIKEEDHITFWEKYMEITVDEEGRAAFEEKYKEAAQERDAWQQKKSESRSASLTRVLHDEKDDRLITEVTNPITPKNFERRWEEDAKGHHQKYEDNQLIEYGVYHGNTWGNYEKYWYHTEGPMRWKYEYAPDEEGKLAFTRSTGYWMNEHPSMIHDKKNGVADYYTYTGKQIVTEKNYESTSQREVLMYDDDGTTFGTYATEQKKNPKLTLDGYIDLLAYKLNTLEKLHCFLMSFMEYTSDQGDHWQTPEETIQRIKNGKTLGDCDDYAFLSREILRRQGKNARAIYIPGHIICVWAEKDTQDHHNAWSICTYGLDTNGNRYGTRTDASKTHGYAKIIDALNALMKKYKYAGLGVAEGQDYSLSENAISLCEILPSGERKYYTVDADYFLKPVQ
;
A
#
# COMPACT_ATOMS: atom_id res chain seq x y z
N MET A 1 39.20 5.71 -65.29
CA MET A 1 38.53 7.03 -65.22
C MET A 1 37.82 7.08 -63.88
N PRO A 2 37.99 8.15 -63.09
CA PRO A 2 37.64 8.11 -61.67
C PRO A 2 36.15 8.33 -61.43
N ILE A 3 35.64 7.58 -60.45
CA ILE A 3 34.38 7.79 -59.76
C ILE A 3 34.63 8.87 -58.70
N GLU A 4 33.80 9.90 -58.69
CA GLU A 4 33.74 10.87 -57.61
C GLU A 4 32.28 11.10 -57.22
N GLN A 5 32.07 11.20 -55.90
CA GLN A 5 30.91 11.72 -55.17
C GLN A 5 29.70 10.80 -54.92
N SER A 6 29.66 10.27 -53.69
CA SER A 6 28.53 10.50 -52.76
C SER A 6 28.84 9.93 -51.36
N SER A 7 29.63 10.67 -50.59
CA SER A 7 29.74 10.52 -49.13
C SER A 7 29.01 11.70 -48.48
N SER A 8 27.77 11.52 -48.00
CA SER A 8 27.16 12.51 -47.11
C SER A 8 26.06 12.02 -46.15
N LEU A 9 25.84 10.70 -45.99
CA LEU A 9 24.84 10.19 -45.03
C LEU A 9 25.37 9.15 -44.03
N LEU A 10 26.58 8.60 -44.23
CA LEU A 10 27.21 7.68 -43.28
C LEU A 10 27.99 8.40 -42.16
N GLU A 11 28.44 9.64 -42.38
CA GLU A 11 29.17 10.42 -41.37
C GLU A 11 28.29 10.95 -40.21
N GLN A 12 26.96 10.95 -40.36
CA GLN A 12 26.06 11.40 -39.28
C GLN A 12 25.75 10.33 -38.23
N TYR A 13 26.07 9.05 -38.49
CA TYR A 13 25.82 7.96 -37.53
C TYR A 13 27.07 7.55 -36.75
N GLU A 14 28.29 7.84 -37.23
CA GLU A 14 29.53 7.42 -36.55
C GLU A 14 30.05 8.41 -35.48
N THR A 15 29.55 9.65 -35.41
CA THR A 15 30.05 10.65 -34.43
C THR A 15 29.31 10.70 -33.09
N ARG A 16 28.34 9.82 -32.82
CA ARG A 16 27.62 9.77 -31.52
C ARG A 16 27.96 8.60 -30.60
N ALA A 17 28.89 7.74 -30.99
CA ALA A 17 29.42 6.67 -30.13
C ALA A 17 30.73 7.09 -29.41
N GLN A 18 30.70 8.20 -28.67
CA GLN A 18 31.72 8.49 -27.66
C GLN A 18 31.14 8.35 -26.25
N LYS A 19 31.72 7.40 -25.49
CA LYS A 19 31.40 7.07 -24.09
C LYS A 19 31.33 8.32 -23.19
N PRO A 20 30.29 8.52 -22.36
CA PRO A 20 30.38 9.48 -21.28
C PRO A 20 31.11 8.84 -20.08
N LYS A 21 32.41 9.10 -19.97
CA LYS A 21 33.11 9.06 -18.68
C LYS A 21 32.75 10.33 -17.92
N GLY A 22 31.97 10.22 -16.84
CA GLY A 22 31.85 11.29 -15.84
C GLY A 22 30.41 11.68 -15.50
N LEU A 23 29.71 10.84 -14.72
CA LEU A 23 28.47 11.25 -14.04
C LEU A 23 28.49 11.02 -12.51
N PHE A 24 29.59 10.47 -11.95
CA PHE A 24 29.68 10.15 -10.53
C PHE A 24 30.30 11.24 -9.63
N GLN A 25 30.77 12.37 -10.18
CA GLN A 25 31.43 13.40 -9.38
C GLN A 25 30.49 14.50 -8.84
N ARG A 26 29.25 14.65 -9.35
CA ARG A 26 28.35 15.77 -8.97
C ARG A 26 27.42 15.50 -7.78
N ILE A 27 27.32 14.26 -7.31
CA ILE A 27 26.42 13.90 -6.19
C ILE A 27 27.08 14.19 -4.82
N ASN A 28 28.41 14.28 -4.75
CA ASN A 28 29.11 14.58 -3.48
C ASN A 28 29.17 16.09 -3.13
N ASP A 29 29.16 16.99 -4.12
CA ASP A 29 29.26 18.44 -3.87
C ASP A 29 27.96 19.07 -3.34
N THR A 30 26.81 18.43 -3.58
CA THR A 30 25.50 18.93 -3.14
C THR A 30 25.21 18.59 -1.67
N LYS A 31 25.83 17.52 -1.14
CA LYS A 31 25.73 17.14 0.29
C LYS A 31 26.68 17.93 1.20
N GLN A 32 27.78 18.48 0.68
CA GLN A 32 28.69 19.31 1.47
C GLN A 32 28.20 20.76 1.65
N LYS A 33 27.40 21.29 0.72
CA LYS A 33 26.86 22.67 0.82
C LYS A 33 25.66 22.81 1.79
N SER A 34 24.91 21.73 2.02
CA SER A 34 23.79 21.72 2.97
C SER A 34 24.23 21.54 4.44
N LEU A 35 25.44 21.02 4.68
CA LEU A 35 26.02 20.91 6.04
C LEU A 35 26.71 22.19 6.53
N TYR A 36 27.01 23.16 5.66
CA TYR A 36 27.58 24.46 6.06
C TYR A 36 26.50 25.52 6.40
N ALA A 37 25.25 25.33 5.95
CA ALA A 37 24.15 26.24 6.25
C ALA A 37 23.49 25.98 7.62
N LEU A 38 23.69 24.79 8.20
CA LEU A 38 23.08 24.41 9.49
C LEU A 38 23.91 24.84 10.72
N THR A 39 25.17 25.26 10.53
CA THR A 39 26.09 25.66 11.63
C THR A 39 26.07 27.17 11.90
N LEU A 40 25.37 27.97 11.09
CA LEU A 40 25.27 29.43 11.24
C LEU A 40 23.92 29.91 11.82
N ALA A 41 22.97 29.01 12.11
CA ALA A 41 21.65 29.35 12.66
C ALA A 41 21.50 29.13 14.17
N LEU A 42 22.54 28.68 14.88
CA LEU A 42 22.53 28.45 16.35
C LEU A 42 23.34 29.49 17.14
N GLY A 43 23.32 30.75 16.70
CA GLY A 43 24.05 31.82 17.38
C GLY A 43 23.43 33.20 17.19
N SER A 44 22.22 33.44 17.73
CA SER A 44 21.82 34.77 18.21
C SER A 44 20.43 34.74 18.86
N LEU A 45 20.41 34.57 20.19
CA LEU A 45 19.35 35.06 21.06
C LEU A 45 19.86 36.36 21.70
N ALA A 46 19.25 37.50 21.40
CA ALA A 46 18.89 38.58 22.33
C ALA A 46 18.58 39.89 21.60
N GLY A 47 17.39 40.45 21.84
CA GLY A 47 17.21 41.90 21.90
C GLY A 47 16.21 42.55 20.95
N GLY A 48 15.04 42.93 21.49
CA GLY A 48 14.59 44.32 21.47
C GLY A 48 13.80 44.87 20.26
N ALA A 49 12.50 45.08 20.49
CA ALA A 49 11.58 46.09 19.94
C ALA A 49 12.09 47.11 18.89
N SER A 50 11.33 47.32 17.81
CA SER A 50 10.35 48.41 17.68
C SER A 50 9.82 48.55 16.24
N THR A 51 8.66 49.19 16.16
CA THR A 51 7.83 49.59 15.01
C THR A 51 8.54 50.41 13.92
N ALA A 52 8.19 50.19 12.64
CA ALA A 52 7.69 51.19 11.68
C ALA A 52 7.87 50.74 10.21
N GLY A 53 6.92 51.14 9.35
CA GLY A 53 7.24 51.62 8.00
C GLY A 53 6.88 50.71 6.82
N ILE A 54 5.73 50.98 6.24
CA ILE A 54 5.32 50.64 4.86
C ILE A 54 6.34 51.27 3.87
N PRO A 55 6.61 50.64 2.71
CA PRO A 55 6.07 51.23 1.48
C PRO A 55 5.47 50.20 0.51
N GLU A 56 4.38 50.63 -0.11
CA GLU A 56 3.76 50.11 -1.33
C GLU A 56 4.78 49.92 -2.45
N THR A 57 4.58 48.93 -3.31
CA THR A 57 4.89 49.07 -4.74
C THR A 57 4.12 48.07 -5.61
N GLN A 58 3.20 48.66 -6.36
CA GLN A 58 2.93 48.47 -7.79
C GLN A 58 2.51 47.10 -8.33
N THR A 59 1.19 47.03 -8.54
CA THR A 59 0.47 46.29 -9.55
C THR A 59 1.08 46.44 -10.95
N GLN A 60 1.38 45.33 -11.64
CA GLN A 60 1.48 45.29 -13.10
C GLN A 60 0.29 44.51 -13.68
N LYS A 61 -0.57 45.26 -14.37
CA LYS A 61 -1.52 44.77 -15.37
C LYS A 61 -0.72 44.22 -16.56
N VAL A 62 -1.06 43.02 -17.02
CA VAL A 62 -0.86 42.65 -18.43
C VAL A 62 -2.22 42.26 -19.00
N ALA A 63 -2.49 42.87 -20.14
CA ALA A 63 -3.77 42.96 -20.79
C ALA A 63 -4.12 41.70 -21.59
N ALA A 64 -5.43 41.48 -21.69
CA ALA A 64 -6.06 40.59 -22.64
C ALA A 64 -5.75 41.00 -24.10
N GLN A 65 -5.58 39.99 -24.95
CA GLN A 65 -5.73 40.13 -26.39
C GLN A 65 -6.75 39.08 -26.86
N THR A 66 -7.91 39.60 -27.27
CA THR A 66 -8.92 38.98 -28.12
C THR A 66 -8.36 38.66 -29.50
N ILE A 67 -8.64 37.46 -29.99
CA ILE A 67 -8.68 37.15 -31.43
C ILE A 67 -9.97 36.35 -31.65
N ASP A 68 -10.89 36.96 -32.39
CA ASP A 68 -11.97 36.28 -33.08
C ASP A 68 -11.40 35.65 -34.36
N ASP A 69 -11.82 34.43 -34.70
CA ASP A 69 -12.18 34.07 -36.07
C ASP A 69 -13.04 32.79 -36.07
N GLU A 70 -14.18 32.90 -36.75
CA GLU A 70 -15.08 31.81 -37.13
C GLU A 70 -14.45 30.96 -38.24
N THR A 71 -14.61 29.63 -38.21
CA THR A 71 -15.41 28.83 -39.16
C THR A 71 -14.97 27.35 -39.23
N ASP A 72 -16.02 26.55 -39.43
CA ASP A 72 -16.11 25.25 -40.09
C ASP A 72 -15.82 23.93 -39.34
N ALA A 73 -16.85 23.10 -39.45
CA ALA A 73 -17.04 21.81 -38.86
C ALA A 73 -16.34 20.72 -39.67
N GLU A 74 -15.52 19.92 -39.00
CA GLU A 74 -15.20 18.56 -39.42
C GLU A 74 -15.24 17.61 -38.23
N ALA A 75 -15.74 16.41 -38.49
CA ALA A 75 -15.95 15.33 -37.54
C ALA A 75 -14.62 14.88 -36.92
N GLY A 76 -14.31 15.40 -35.73
CA GLY A 76 -13.17 14.97 -34.91
C GLY A 76 -13.57 13.82 -33.98
N GLY A 77 -13.01 12.64 -34.20
CA GLY A 77 -12.95 11.61 -33.17
C GLY A 77 -12.18 12.18 -31.97
N SER A 78 -12.81 12.19 -30.80
CA SER A 78 -12.21 12.74 -29.58
C SER A 78 -11.02 11.88 -29.15
N GLU A 79 -9.82 12.41 -29.32
CA GLU A 79 -8.66 12.00 -28.51
C GLU A 79 -8.99 12.28 -27.04
N HIS A 80 -9.33 11.24 -26.29
CA HIS A 80 -9.40 11.33 -24.83
C HIS A 80 -7.97 11.54 -24.30
N LYS A 81 -7.65 12.78 -23.93
CA LYS A 81 -6.49 13.07 -23.08
C LYS A 81 -6.83 12.60 -21.66
N ASP A 82 -5.90 11.89 -21.03
CA ASP A 82 -5.96 11.59 -19.59
C ASP A 82 -5.92 12.93 -18.82
N GLU A 83 -7.10 13.43 -18.39
CA GLU A 83 -7.24 14.64 -17.58
C GLU A 83 -6.97 14.33 -16.09
N GLY A 84 -5.74 13.89 -15.80
CA GLY A 84 -5.23 13.86 -14.43
C GLY A 84 -5.13 15.27 -13.84
N MET A 85 -4.83 15.40 -12.54
CA MET A 85 -4.70 16.70 -11.87
C MET A 85 -3.71 17.62 -12.61
N GLU A 86 -4.22 18.64 -13.32
CA GLU A 86 -3.42 19.33 -14.34
C GLU A 86 -2.44 20.36 -13.74
N GLN A 87 -2.74 20.94 -12.56
CA GLN A 87 -1.88 21.93 -11.90
C GLN A 87 -2.08 21.94 -10.37
N LEU A 88 -1.22 21.26 -9.62
CA LEU A 88 -1.21 21.34 -8.15
C LEU A 88 -0.34 22.51 -7.68
N VAL A 89 -0.96 23.54 -7.09
CA VAL A 89 -0.26 24.67 -6.46
C VAL A 89 -0.53 24.68 -4.96
N THR A 90 0.54 24.65 -4.17
CA THR A 90 0.49 24.76 -2.71
C THR A 90 1.27 25.99 -2.25
N ASP A 91 0.66 26.83 -1.40
CA ASP A 91 1.30 27.98 -0.77
C ASP A 91 1.36 27.73 0.75
N LEU A 92 2.50 27.22 1.21
CA LEU A 92 2.74 26.90 2.62
C LEU A 92 2.72 28.14 3.52
N GLN A 93 3.10 29.31 3.00
CA GLN A 93 3.07 30.55 3.79
C GLN A 93 1.66 31.01 4.07
N LYS A 94 0.76 30.83 3.09
CA LYS A 94 -0.66 31.17 3.22
C LYS A 94 -1.53 30.02 3.73
N LYS A 95 -0.98 28.82 3.88
CA LYS A 95 -1.72 27.59 4.24
C LYS A 95 -2.88 27.30 3.28
N THR A 96 -2.67 27.54 1.99
CA THR A 96 -3.70 27.36 0.95
C THR A 96 -3.29 26.35 -0.11
N LEU A 97 -4.29 25.62 -0.60
CA LEU A 97 -4.23 24.71 -1.74
C LEU A 97 -5.08 25.29 -2.88
N THR A 98 -4.56 25.25 -4.11
CA THR A 98 -5.35 25.49 -5.32
C THR A 98 -4.94 24.51 -6.42
N CYS A 99 -5.89 23.82 -7.03
CA CYS A 99 -5.63 22.99 -8.21
C CYS A 99 -6.85 22.88 -9.12
N THR A 100 -6.70 22.25 -10.27
CA THR A 100 -7.81 21.82 -11.13
C THR A 100 -7.85 20.30 -11.18
N TYR A 101 -9.05 19.74 -11.11
CA TYR A 101 -9.30 18.30 -11.22
C TYR A 101 -10.54 18.07 -12.10
N GLN A 102 -10.38 17.33 -13.21
CA GLN A 102 -11.44 17.13 -14.22
C GLN A 102 -12.08 18.45 -14.69
N GLY A 103 -11.24 19.47 -14.94
CA GLY A 103 -11.68 20.82 -15.31
C GLY A 103 -12.32 21.64 -14.18
N LEU A 104 -12.52 21.07 -12.98
CA LEU A 104 -13.15 21.75 -11.86
C LEU A 104 -12.10 22.45 -10.98
N PRO A 105 -12.31 23.73 -10.62
CA PRO A 105 -11.41 24.44 -9.72
C PRO A 105 -11.58 23.93 -8.29
N ILE A 106 -10.46 23.57 -7.68
CA ILE A 106 -10.34 23.11 -6.30
C ILE A 106 -9.59 24.17 -5.51
N SER A 107 -10.11 24.51 -4.33
CA SER A 107 -9.38 25.31 -3.35
C SER A 107 -9.41 24.62 -1.99
N GLY A 108 -8.59 25.05 -1.03
CA GLY A 108 -8.60 24.44 0.29
C GLY A 108 -7.51 24.95 1.23
N HIS A 109 -7.40 24.29 2.38
CA HIS A 109 -6.42 24.60 3.41
C HIS A 109 -5.47 23.43 3.64
N ILE A 110 -4.21 23.77 3.95
CA ILE A 110 -3.18 22.80 4.34
C ILE A 110 -2.66 23.12 5.75
N ASN A 111 -2.23 22.09 6.49
CA ASN A 111 -1.58 22.25 7.79
C ASN A 111 -0.10 22.65 7.64
N ASP A 112 0.60 22.82 8.77
CA ASP A 112 2.02 23.18 8.79
C ASP A 112 2.95 22.12 8.18
N GLN A 113 2.44 20.90 7.99
CA GLN A 113 3.13 19.78 7.35
C GLN A 113 2.87 19.73 5.83
N GLY A 114 2.08 20.66 5.28
CA GLY A 114 1.71 20.69 3.87
C GLY A 114 0.65 19.65 3.48
N GLU A 115 -0.07 19.10 4.45
CA GLU A 115 -1.15 18.13 4.24
C GLU A 115 -2.50 18.85 4.20
N VAL A 116 -3.39 18.39 3.34
CA VAL A 116 -4.71 18.97 3.11
C VAL A 116 -5.65 18.66 4.27
N VAL A 117 -6.26 19.69 4.85
CA VAL A 117 -7.21 19.58 5.98
C VAL A 117 -8.61 20.07 5.63
N GLN A 118 -8.75 20.81 4.53
CA GLN A 118 -10.03 21.24 3.99
C GLN A 118 -9.94 21.35 2.47
N VAL A 119 -11.02 20.99 1.78
CA VAL A 119 -11.19 21.20 0.33
C VAL A 119 -12.53 21.83 0.03
N THR A 120 -12.55 22.79 -0.88
CA THR A 120 -13.75 23.35 -1.50
C THR A 120 -13.83 22.92 -2.95
N LEU A 121 -14.94 22.29 -3.33
CA LEU A 121 -15.20 21.69 -4.63
C LEU A 121 -16.68 21.84 -4.96
N GLU A 122 -17.03 22.43 -6.11
CA GLU A 122 -18.43 22.59 -6.58
C GLU A 122 -19.41 23.18 -5.54
N ASN A 123 -18.97 24.23 -4.83
CA ASN A 123 -19.71 24.88 -3.74
C ASN A 123 -19.94 24.00 -2.49
N ALA A 124 -19.28 22.86 -2.41
CA ALA A 124 -19.21 22.06 -1.20
C ALA A 124 -17.89 22.34 -0.47
N GLN A 125 -17.97 22.62 0.83
CA GLN A 125 -16.81 22.67 1.72
C GLN A 125 -16.70 21.33 2.44
N ILE A 126 -15.54 20.69 2.31
CA ILE A 126 -15.25 19.39 2.89
C ILE A 126 -14.14 19.54 3.93
N ASP A 127 -14.50 19.35 5.20
CA ASP A 127 -13.57 19.36 6.33
C ASP A 127 -13.04 17.94 6.57
N LEU A 128 -11.72 17.79 6.59
CA LEU A 128 -11.08 16.49 6.76
C LEU A 128 -10.71 16.28 8.23
N THR A 129 -11.26 15.24 8.86
CA THR A 129 -10.87 14.88 10.24
C THR A 129 -9.47 14.28 10.31
N GLU A 130 -8.99 13.71 9.19
CA GLU A 130 -7.63 13.22 9.01
C GLU A 130 -7.00 13.94 7.81
N SER A 131 -5.82 14.52 7.98
CA SER A 131 -5.15 15.24 6.90
C SER A 131 -4.77 14.31 5.74
N VAL A 132 -4.84 14.82 4.51
CA VAL A 132 -4.55 14.07 3.28
C VAL A 132 -3.27 14.61 2.66
N THR A 133 -2.31 13.73 2.41
CA THR A 133 -1.09 14.09 1.70
C THR A 133 -1.38 14.43 0.24
N THR A 134 -0.51 15.20 -0.42
CA THR A 134 -0.63 15.48 -1.86
C THR A 134 -0.69 14.22 -2.73
N LYS A 135 -0.02 13.14 -2.32
CA LYS A 135 -0.06 11.83 -3.01
C LYS A 135 -1.41 11.12 -2.93
N SER A 136 -2.21 11.43 -1.92
CA SER A 136 -3.53 10.86 -1.65
C SER A 136 -4.67 11.81 -2.01
N LEU A 137 -4.35 13.02 -2.48
CA LEU A 137 -5.33 14.07 -2.79
C LEU A 137 -6.22 13.68 -3.98
N GLU A 138 -5.65 13.17 -5.06
CA GLU A 138 -6.41 12.76 -6.24
C GLU A 138 -7.43 11.64 -5.95
N PRO A 139 -7.06 10.53 -5.28
CA PRO A 139 -8.04 9.52 -4.85
C PRO A 139 -9.15 10.08 -3.95
N PHE A 140 -8.81 11.05 -3.10
CA PHE A 140 -9.79 11.73 -2.25
C PHE A 140 -10.76 12.58 -3.08
N LEU A 141 -10.26 13.41 -4.00
CA LEU A 141 -11.08 14.28 -4.85
C LEU A 141 -12.06 13.49 -5.71
N TYR A 142 -11.63 12.35 -6.26
CA TYR A 142 -12.53 11.44 -6.98
C TYR A 142 -13.72 11.00 -6.12
N ARG A 143 -13.45 10.55 -4.89
CA ARG A 143 -14.50 10.07 -3.98
C ARG A 143 -15.41 11.19 -3.49
N ALA A 144 -14.85 12.38 -3.29
CA ALA A 144 -15.61 13.58 -2.97
C ALA A 144 -16.59 13.89 -4.10
N LEU A 145 -16.13 13.96 -5.36
CA LEU A 145 -16.99 14.18 -6.52
C LEU A 145 -18.10 13.11 -6.62
N LYS A 146 -17.75 11.82 -6.51
CA LYS A 146 -18.76 10.75 -6.56
C LYS A 146 -19.78 10.81 -5.44
N SER A 147 -19.35 11.19 -4.24
CA SER A 147 -20.27 11.36 -3.13
C SER A 147 -21.19 12.56 -3.36
N LEU A 148 -20.67 13.68 -3.90
CA LEU A 148 -21.47 14.85 -4.27
C LEU A 148 -22.49 14.52 -5.37
N ASP A 149 -22.09 13.79 -6.41
CA ASP A 149 -22.99 13.32 -7.47
C ASP A 149 -24.12 12.46 -6.89
N ASN A 150 -23.79 11.51 -6.01
CA ASN A 150 -24.80 10.67 -5.36
C ASN A 150 -25.74 11.47 -4.47
N ILE A 151 -25.21 12.42 -3.70
CA ILE A 151 -26.04 13.31 -2.87
C ILE A 151 -27.04 14.05 -3.77
N ARG A 152 -26.58 14.65 -4.88
CA ARG A 152 -27.45 15.39 -5.81
C ARG A 152 -28.45 14.48 -6.54
N ALA A 153 -28.07 13.24 -6.81
CA ALA A 153 -28.96 12.27 -7.46
C ALA A 153 -30.12 11.81 -6.54
N HIS A 154 -29.90 11.80 -5.22
CA HIS A 154 -30.88 11.30 -4.25
C HIS A 154 -31.56 12.40 -3.43
N MET A 155 -31.01 13.62 -3.41
CA MET A 155 -31.45 14.69 -2.52
C MET A 155 -31.43 16.05 -3.22
N THR A 156 -32.42 16.87 -2.91
CA THR A 156 -32.40 18.29 -3.29
C THR A 156 -31.62 19.06 -2.23
N VAL A 157 -30.44 19.55 -2.59
CA VAL A 157 -29.60 20.39 -1.72
C VAL A 157 -29.78 21.85 -2.12
N THR A 158 -30.28 22.67 -1.20
CA THR A 158 -30.37 24.13 -1.40
C THR A 158 -29.30 24.83 -0.56
N GLY A 159 -28.38 25.55 -1.21
CA GLY A 159 -27.32 26.32 -0.55
C GLY A 159 -25.95 25.63 -0.53
N ASP A 160 -25.03 26.20 0.26
CA ASP A 160 -23.67 25.69 0.41
C ASP A 160 -23.67 24.40 1.24
N LEU A 161 -23.03 23.36 0.71
CA LEU A 161 -23.00 22.04 1.36
C LEU A 161 -21.73 21.91 2.19
N HIS A 162 -21.90 21.72 3.49
CA HIS A 162 -20.79 21.42 4.40
C HIS A 162 -20.73 19.93 4.68
N LEU A 163 -19.61 19.30 4.35
CA LEU A 163 -19.34 17.90 4.62
C LEU A 163 -18.16 17.74 5.57
N THR A 164 -18.24 16.78 6.48
CA THR A 164 -17.11 16.33 7.29
C THR A 164 -16.75 14.93 6.85
N THR A 165 -15.48 14.64 6.56
CA THR A 165 -15.06 13.30 6.16
C THR A 165 -14.24 12.60 7.24
N LEU A 166 -14.58 11.35 7.52
CA LEU A 166 -13.76 10.44 8.30
C LEU A 166 -12.86 9.65 7.33
N GLY A 167 -11.69 10.20 7.03
CA GLY A 167 -10.78 9.69 6.00
C GLY A 167 -11.14 10.21 4.61
N GLY A 168 -11.25 9.31 3.63
CA GLY A 168 -11.64 9.67 2.26
C GLY A 168 -12.81 8.87 1.69
N ALA A 169 -13.50 8.05 2.50
CA ALA A 169 -14.52 7.10 2.03
C ALA A 169 -15.96 7.43 2.47
N ARG A 170 -16.12 8.26 3.51
CA ARG A 170 -17.43 8.65 4.07
C ARG A 170 -17.49 10.15 4.25
N PHE A 171 -18.59 10.75 3.85
CA PHE A 171 -18.84 12.18 3.94
C PHE A 171 -20.14 12.39 4.73
N PHE A 172 -20.02 12.97 5.92
CA PHE A 172 -21.14 13.30 6.79
C PHE A 172 -21.62 14.70 6.46
N PHE A 173 -22.93 14.90 6.37
CA PHE A 173 -23.52 16.20 6.06
C PHE A 173 -24.92 16.29 6.67
N THR A 174 -25.40 17.51 6.88
CA THR A 174 -26.72 17.77 7.45
C THR A 174 -27.56 18.51 6.43
N ILE A 175 -28.81 18.10 6.27
CA ILE A 175 -29.79 18.80 5.43
C ILE A 175 -30.99 19.17 6.30
N GLU A 176 -31.46 20.40 6.16
CA GLU A 176 -32.76 20.82 6.67
C GLU A 176 -33.84 20.30 5.72
N ARG A 177 -34.68 19.39 6.20
CA ARG A 177 -35.91 19.03 5.48
C ARG A 177 -37.06 19.87 6.03
N GLU A 178 -37.89 20.40 5.13
CA GLU A 178 -39.23 20.78 5.53
C GLU A 178 -39.90 19.49 6.04
N SER A 179 -40.36 19.50 7.30
CA SER A 179 -40.99 18.31 7.87
C SER A 179 -42.14 17.91 6.94
N ASP A 180 -42.11 16.70 6.39
CA ASP A 180 -43.26 16.06 5.75
C ASP A 180 -44.34 15.87 6.83
N ARG A 181 -45.01 16.95 7.20
CA ARG A 181 -46.27 16.87 7.93
C ARG A 181 -47.24 16.22 6.96
N ARG A 182 -47.41 14.90 7.11
CA ARG A 182 -48.75 14.33 7.03
C ARG A 182 -49.62 15.18 7.95
N GLU A 183 -50.34 16.14 7.37
CA GLU A 183 -51.32 16.92 8.11
C GLU A 183 -52.25 15.93 8.84
N PRO A 184 -52.45 16.05 10.16
CA PRO A 184 -53.61 15.44 10.78
C PRO A 184 -54.82 16.05 10.09
N LEU A 185 -55.59 15.23 9.37
CA LEU A 185 -56.62 15.67 8.42
C LEU A 185 -57.78 16.49 9.02
N ASP A 186 -57.77 16.83 10.31
CA ASP A 186 -58.96 17.34 11.02
C ASP A 186 -58.65 18.42 12.08
N ALA A 187 -58.17 19.61 11.67
CA ALA A 187 -58.36 20.82 12.49
C ALA A 187 -58.18 22.14 11.70
N PRO A 188 -59.26 22.85 11.32
CA PRO A 188 -59.15 24.19 10.79
C PRO A 188 -58.78 25.18 11.92
N SER A 189 -57.53 25.63 11.96
CA SER A 189 -57.14 26.83 12.74
C SER A 189 -56.97 28.02 11.80
N PRO A 190 -57.81 29.07 11.92
CA PRO A 190 -57.67 30.27 11.12
C PRO A 190 -56.67 31.24 11.78
N GLY A 191 -55.57 31.54 11.09
CA GLY A 191 -54.91 32.85 11.23
C GLY A 191 -53.48 32.92 11.80
N GLY A 192 -52.76 31.81 11.94
CA GLY A 192 -51.33 31.84 12.33
C GLY A 192 -50.42 31.51 11.14
N THR A 193 -49.48 32.40 10.80
CA THR A 193 -48.32 32.05 9.96
C THR A 193 -47.44 31.07 10.73
N SER A 194 -47.88 29.81 10.82
CA SER A 194 -47.15 28.73 11.45
C SER A 194 -46.00 28.37 10.53
N ARG A 195 -44.80 28.90 10.81
CA ARG A 195 -43.55 28.35 10.26
C ARG A 195 -43.52 26.86 10.61
N THR A 196 -43.56 26.02 9.59
CA THR A 196 -43.35 24.58 9.74
C THR A 196 -41.97 24.39 10.38
N PRO A 197 -41.83 23.60 11.46
CA PRO A 197 -40.52 23.33 12.03
C PRO A 197 -39.67 22.60 10.99
N THR A 198 -38.51 23.17 10.64
CA THR A 198 -37.47 22.47 9.88
C THR A 198 -36.78 21.48 10.81
N VAL A 199 -36.63 20.23 10.35
CA VAL A 199 -35.89 19.20 11.08
C VAL A 199 -34.58 18.98 10.32
N SER A 200 -33.47 19.20 11.01
CA SER A 200 -32.14 18.90 10.48
C SER A 200 -31.84 17.42 10.66
N SER A 201 -31.61 16.71 9.57
CA SER A 201 -31.25 15.27 9.59
C SER A 201 -29.79 15.09 9.17
N LEU A 202 -29.08 14.19 9.87
CA LEU A 202 -27.69 13.84 9.58
C LEU A 202 -27.66 12.68 8.57
N TYR A 203 -26.83 12.82 7.53
CA TYR A 203 -26.62 11.83 6.50
C TYR A 203 -25.15 11.45 6.39
N VAL A 204 -24.89 10.27 5.83
CA VAL A 204 -23.58 9.84 5.40
C VAL A 204 -23.63 9.41 3.93
N ALA A 205 -22.74 9.98 3.12
CA ALA A 205 -22.55 9.61 1.73
C ALA A 205 -21.24 8.85 1.54
N THR A 206 -21.26 7.92 0.59
CA THR A 206 -20.08 7.29 -0.01
C THR A 206 -20.10 7.53 -1.52
N ALA A 207 -19.08 7.03 -2.21
CA ALA A 207 -19.04 7.03 -3.67
C ALA A 207 -20.17 6.23 -4.34
N ASN A 208 -20.98 5.45 -3.59
CA ASN A 208 -22.08 4.66 -4.15
C ASN A 208 -23.44 4.91 -3.47
N ASP A 209 -23.44 5.33 -2.22
CA ASP A 209 -24.64 5.27 -1.39
C ASP A 209 -24.81 6.53 -0.55
N VAL A 210 -26.06 6.82 -0.17
CA VAL A 210 -26.41 7.88 0.78
C VAL A 210 -27.36 7.29 1.81
N PHE A 211 -27.00 7.40 3.08
CA PHE A 211 -27.79 6.85 4.19
C PHE A 211 -28.17 7.93 5.19
N LEU A 212 -29.38 7.84 5.73
CA LEU A 212 -29.83 8.63 6.87
C LEU A 212 -29.22 8.04 8.15
N VAL A 213 -28.66 8.88 9.03
CA VAL A 213 -28.18 8.44 10.35
C VAL A 213 -29.36 8.42 11.31
N ASP A 214 -29.55 7.30 12.01
CA ASP A 214 -30.56 7.18 13.06
C ASP A 214 -30.19 8.07 14.25
N SER A 215 -31.02 9.09 14.52
CA SER A 215 -30.73 10.12 15.53
C SER A 215 -30.66 9.57 16.95
N ASP A 216 -31.52 8.61 17.28
CA ASP A 216 -31.61 8.04 18.63
C ASP A 216 -30.36 7.20 18.91
N HIS A 217 -29.91 6.43 17.92
CA HIS A 217 -28.68 5.66 18.01
C HIS A 217 -27.43 6.56 18.00
N GLU A 218 -27.41 7.64 17.23
CA GLU A 218 -26.28 8.58 17.21
C GLU A 218 -26.14 9.36 18.53
N GLU A 219 -27.26 9.71 19.18
CA GLU A 219 -27.24 10.27 20.54
C GLU A 219 -26.67 9.23 21.53
N GLY A 220 -27.13 7.98 21.46
CA GLY A 220 -26.59 6.88 22.25
C GLY A 220 -25.08 6.68 22.05
N ARG A 221 -24.61 6.75 20.80
CA ARG A 221 -23.19 6.66 20.42
C ARG A 221 -22.38 7.82 21.00
N THR A 222 -22.88 9.04 20.89
CA THR A 222 -22.23 10.26 21.43
C THR A 222 -22.15 10.20 22.96
N ASN A 223 -23.18 9.70 23.63
CA ASN A 223 -23.18 9.47 25.07
C ASN A 223 -22.18 8.37 25.47
N ALA A 224 -22.06 7.32 24.66
CA ALA A 224 -21.05 6.28 24.84
C ALA A 224 -19.61 6.81 24.66
N GLU A 225 -19.36 7.74 23.72
CA GLU A 225 -18.05 8.42 23.58
C GLU A 225 -17.69 9.21 24.84
N LYS A 226 -18.63 9.98 25.38
CA LYS A 226 -18.43 10.71 26.65
C LYS A 226 -18.15 9.76 27.81
N SER A 227 -18.94 8.69 27.93
CA SER A 227 -18.76 7.63 28.94
C SER A 227 -17.41 6.92 28.78
N LEU A 228 -16.94 6.73 27.55
CA LEU A 228 -15.61 6.15 27.28
C LEU A 228 -14.49 7.07 27.75
N ALA A 229 -14.57 8.36 27.46
CA ALA A 229 -13.58 9.35 27.91
C ALA A 229 -13.52 9.41 29.44
N GLU A 230 -14.68 9.49 30.09
CA GLU A 230 -14.80 9.46 31.56
C GLU A 230 -14.20 8.16 32.14
N ALA A 231 -14.54 7.00 31.56
CA ALA A 231 -14.02 5.71 32.03
C ALA A 231 -12.50 5.59 31.83
N GLN A 232 -11.93 6.19 30.78
CA GLN A 232 -10.49 6.23 30.56
C GLN A 232 -9.78 7.08 31.62
N GLU A 233 -10.31 8.27 31.92
CA GLU A 233 -9.77 9.16 32.94
C GLU A 233 -9.80 8.50 34.32
N ASN A 234 -10.95 7.96 34.73
CA ASN A 234 -11.10 7.31 36.04
C ASN A 234 -10.29 6.01 36.15
N LEU A 235 -10.18 5.22 35.08
CA LEU A 235 -9.29 4.06 35.06
C LEU A 235 -7.83 4.49 35.28
N GLN A 236 -7.39 5.56 34.62
CA GLN A 236 -6.03 6.07 34.79
C GLN A 236 -5.79 6.56 36.22
N GLN A 237 -6.76 7.26 36.81
CA GLN A 237 -6.70 7.67 38.21
C GLN A 237 -6.60 6.46 39.15
N SER A 238 -7.45 5.45 38.98
CA SER A 238 -7.42 4.23 39.80
C SER A 238 -6.10 3.46 39.68
N ILE A 239 -5.50 3.43 38.49
CA ILE A 239 -4.15 2.86 38.28
C ILE A 239 -3.10 3.65 39.08
N ASN A 240 -3.19 4.99 39.08
CA ASN A 240 -2.27 5.84 39.83
C ASN A 240 -2.44 5.64 41.35
N ASP A 241 -3.67 5.55 41.84
CA ASP A 241 -3.97 5.33 43.25
C ASP A 241 -3.43 3.97 43.73
N ILE A 242 -3.60 2.92 42.94
CA ILE A 242 -3.03 1.59 43.23
C ILE A 242 -1.49 1.67 43.26
N ALA A 243 -0.88 2.40 42.34
CA ALA A 243 0.57 2.58 42.32
C ALA A 243 1.08 3.35 43.55
N GLU A 244 0.35 4.36 44.00
CA GLU A 244 0.64 5.10 45.23
C GLU A 244 0.50 4.22 46.47
N MET A 245 -0.59 3.45 46.60
CA MET A 245 -0.76 2.47 47.69
C MET A 245 0.36 1.42 47.71
N GLN A 246 0.81 0.96 46.54
CA GLN A 246 1.93 0.02 46.44
C GLN A 246 3.25 0.64 46.94
N LYS A 247 3.48 1.93 46.65
CA LYS A 247 4.62 2.69 47.16
C LYS A 247 4.54 2.89 48.67
N GLU A 248 3.37 3.25 49.20
CA GLU A 248 3.13 3.35 50.65
C GLU A 248 3.40 2.02 51.35
N ARG A 249 2.91 0.90 50.79
CA ARG A 249 3.18 -0.45 51.31
C ARG A 249 4.66 -0.75 51.36
N HIS A 250 5.41 -0.42 50.31
CA HIS A 250 6.85 -0.65 50.29
C HIS A 250 7.57 0.18 51.37
N GLN A 251 7.22 1.45 51.53
CA GLN A 251 7.76 2.30 52.60
C GLN A 251 7.45 1.76 54.01
N LEU A 252 6.26 1.17 54.19
CA LEU A 252 5.88 0.49 55.43
C LEU A 252 6.75 -0.75 55.69
N LEU A 253 6.95 -1.60 54.67
CA LEU A 253 7.81 -2.79 54.77
C LEU A 253 9.27 -2.41 55.09
N ASP A 254 9.80 -1.37 54.44
CA ASP A 254 11.12 -0.82 54.74
C ASP A 254 11.23 -0.34 56.20
N SER A 255 10.20 0.36 56.69
CA SER A 255 10.14 0.87 58.06
C SER A 255 10.08 -0.27 59.09
N ARG A 256 9.26 -1.30 58.82
CA ARG A 256 9.16 -2.52 59.63
C ARG A 256 10.50 -3.24 59.70
N ARG A 257 11.16 -3.43 58.55
CA ARG A 257 12.49 -4.04 58.46
C ARG A 257 13.53 -3.23 59.25
N ALA A 258 13.52 -1.90 59.13
CA ALA A 258 14.44 -1.04 59.88
C ALA A 258 14.24 -1.18 61.39
N ASN A 259 12.99 -1.22 61.88
CA ASN A 259 12.67 -1.43 63.29
C ASN A 259 13.15 -2.82 63.77
N MET A 260 12.85 -3.86 63.00
CA MET A 260 13.31 -5.23 63.26
C MET A 260 14.83 -5.30 63.38
N ARG A 261 15.59 -4.69 62.45
CA ARG A 261 17.05 -4.64 62.49
C ARG A 261 17.60 -3.85 63.67
N SER A 262 16.95 -2.74 64.03
CA SER A 262 17.29 -1.97 65.23
C SER A 262 17.15 -2.82 66.48
N THR A 263 16.04 -3.56 66.60
CA THR A 263 15.77 -4.47 67.72
C THR A 263 16.80 -5.62 67.79
N LEU A 264 17.11 -6.26 66.67
CA LEU A 264 18.18 -7.27 66.56
C LEU A 264 19.52 -6.72 67.05
N THR A 265 19.88 -5.51 66.61
CA THR A 265 21.13 -4.83 66.99
C THR A 265 21.16 -4.50 68.49
N GLN A 266 20.04 -4.04 69.05
CA GLN A 266 19.93 -3.77 70.49
C GLN A 266 20.08 -5.03 71.34
N ARG A 267 19.47 -6.16 70.94
CA ARG A 267 19.64 -7.45 71.64
C ARG A 267 21.09 -7.92 71.59
N MET A 268 21.73 -7.85 70.42
CA MET A 268 23.15 -8.16 70.24
C MET A 268 24.05 -7.32 71.18
N ASN A 269 23.71 -6.05 71.40
CA ASN A 269 24.47 -5.15 72.28
C ASN A 269 24.19 -5.35 73.78
N ARG A 270 23.01 -5.87 74.16
CA ARG A 270 22.59 -6.08 75.56
C ARG A 270 23.07 -7.40 76.17
N GLU A 271 23.44 -8.39 75.35
CA GLU A 271 23.94 -9.71 75.80
C GLU A 271 25.45 -9.95 75.61
N PRO A 272 26.37 -9.03 75.99
CA PRO A 272 27.80 -9.16 75.64
C PRO A 272 28.60 -10.16 76.48
N ARG A 273 27.99 -10.89 77.43
CA ARG A 273 28.75 -11.66 78.45
C ARG A 273 29.05 -13.12 78.09
N HIS A 274 28.52 -13.64 76.99
CA HIS A 274 28.94 -14.95 76.46
C HIS A 274 29.39 -14.78 75.01
N TYR A 275 30.68 -15.03 74.73
CA TYR A 275 31.23 -14.98 73.36
C TYR A 275 30.41 -15.81 72.35
N GLN A 276 29.75 -16.88 72.83
CA GLN A 276 28.86 -17.72 72.03
C GLN A 276 27.53 -17.03 71.64
N SER A 277 26.95 -16.15 72.47
CA SER A 277 25.68 -15.47 72.16
C SER A 277 25.87 -14.36 71.13
N TRP A 278 26.96 -13.60 71.18
CA TRP A 278 27.23 -12.55 70.20
C TRP A 278 27.38 -13.10 68.77
N TRP A 279 28.15 -14.17 68.59
CA TRP A 279 28.33 -14.82 67.29
C TRP A 279 27.03 -15.43 66.74
N GLN A 280 26.16 -15.93 67.62
CA GLN A 280 24.82 -16.40 67.24
C GLN A 280 23.98 -15.25 66.70
N TRP A 281 23.90 -14.12 67.42
CA TRP A 281 23.15 -12.94 66.96
C TRP A 281 23.70 -12.34 65.66
N LYS A 282 25.02 -12.31 65.48
CA LYS A 282 25.65 -11.86 64.24
C LYS A 282 25.30 -12.77 63.06
N ARG A 283 25.34 -14.09 63.23
CA ARG A 283 24.92 -15.05 62.19
C ARG A 283 23.44 -14.90 61.84
N THR A 284 22.59 -14.63 62.82
CA THR A 284 21.16 -14.37 62.63
C THR A 284 20.92 -13.12 61.78
N LEU A 285 21.62 -12.01 62.07
CA LEU A 285 21.54 -10.78 61.27
C LEU A 285 22.06 -10.98 59.84
N ASP A 286 23.20 -11.68 59.67
CA ASP A 286 23.77 -11.96 58.34
C ASP A 286 22.88 -12.90 57.51
N ARG A 287 22.09 -13.76 58.18
CA ARG A 287 21.12 -14.64 57.53
C ARG A 287 19.91 -13.84 57.03
N GLU A 288 19.33 -12.97 57.86
CA GLU A 288 18.24 -12.07 57.44
C GLU A 288 18.63 -11.27 56.20
N GLU A 289 19.78 -10.58 56.24
CA GLU A 289 20.23 -9.75 55.12
C GLU A 289 20.38 -10.54 53.82
N ARG A 290 20.90 -11.77 53.91
CA ARG A 290 21.10 -12.64 52.74
C ARG A 290 19.77 -13.10 52.15
N GLU A 291 18.84 -13.52 52.99
CA GLU A 291 17.50 -13.96 52.58
C GLU A 291 16.72 -12.78 51.97
N TYR A 292 16.72 -11.61 52.62
CA TYR A 292 16.10 -10.40 52.08
C TYR A 292 16.74 -9.95 50.76
N SER A 293 18.07 -9.92 50.68
CA SER A 293 18.79 -9.60 49.45
C SER A 293 18.46 -10.57 48.30
N SER A 294 18.18 -11.84 48.60
CA SER A 294 17.74 -12.83 47.61
C SER A 294 16.33 -12.53 47.07
N ILE A 295 15.44 -11.99 47.91
CA ILE A 295 14.10 -11.55 47.51
C ILE A 295 14.21 -10.28 46.65
N VAL A 296 14.94 -9.26 47.11
CA VAL A 296 15.05 -7.96 46.43
C VAL A 296 15.96 -8.00 45.19
N SER A 297 16.92 -8.91 45.09
CA SER A 297 17.72 -9.07 43.85
C SER A 297 16.90 -9.55 42.65
N GLN A 298 15.73 -10.17 42.88
CA GLN A 298 14.75 -10.48 41.84
C GLN A 298 14.16 -9.20 41.22
N TYR A 299 14.17 -8.09 41.95
CA TYR A 299 13.79 -6.75 41.49
C TYR A 299 14.92 -6.09 40.68
N LYS A 300 16.11 -6.00 41.27
CA LYS A 300 17.27 -5.28 40.69
C LYS A 300 17.84 -5.92 39.42
N SER A 301 17.71 -7.23 39.24
CA SER A 301 18.13 -7.91 37.99
C SER A 301 17.22 -7.59 36.80
N LYS A 302 16.01 -7.09 37.05
CA LYS A 302 15.03 -6.68 36.03
C LYS A 302 14.94 -5.17 35.81
N ASP A 303 15.45 -4.32 36.71
CA ASP A 303 15.40 -2.84 36.60
C ASP A 303 16.12 -2.25 35.36
N GLY A 304 16.86 -3.06 34.59
CA GLY A 304 17.36 -2.66 33.26
C GLY A 304 16.36 -2.88 32.11
N ARG A 305 15.21 -3.53 32.35
CA ARG A 305 14.15 -3.81 31.37
C ARG A 305 12.78 -3.59 32.01
N SER A 306 12.04 -2.61 31.50
CA SER A 306 10.72 -2.14 31.94
C SER A 306 9.56 -3.15 31.80
N THR A 307 9.74 -4.43 32.12
CA THR A 307 8.81 -5.51 31.72
C THR A 307 8.28 -6.35 32.88
N MET A 308 8.40 -5.93 34.13
CA MET A 308 7.80 -6.69 35.23
C MET A 308 6.29 -6.41 35.30
N THR A 309 5.49 -7.46 35.21
CA THR A 309 4.03 -7.37 35.29
C THR A 309 3.57 -7.02 36.71
N GLN A 310 2.38 -6.43 36.85
CA GLN A 310 1.80 -6.11 38.16
C GLN A 310 1.67 -7.36 39.07
N ASN A 311 1.42 -8.53 38.49
CA ASN A 311 1.34 -9.80 39.22
C ASN A 311 2.70 -10.26 39.75
N GLU A 312 3.77 -10.10 38.97
CA GLU A 312 5.13 -10.40 39.43
C GLU A 312 5.55 -9.46 40.57
N TYR A 313 5.20 -8.16 40.46
CA TYR A 313 5.46 -7.18 41.52
C TYR A 313 4.73 -7.55 42.82
N ARG A 314 3.45 -7.93 42.73
CA ARG A 314 2.68 -8.43 43.88
C ARG A 314 3.28 -9.68 44.50
N ALA A 315 3.73 -10.64 43.70
CA ALA A 315 4.32 -11.88 44.20
C ALA A 315 5.62 -11.64 44.98
N ILE A 316 6.40 -10.62 44.62
CA ILE A 316 7.61 -10.23 45.35
C ILE A 316 7.24 -9.52 46.66
N GLN A 317 6.27 -8.61 46.66
CA GLN A 317 5.80 -7.95 47.87
C GLN A 317 5.29 -8.95 48.92
N ILE A 318 4.57 -10.00 48.49
CA ILE A 318 4.14 -11.09 49.38
C ILE A 318 5.34 -11.79 50.01
N LYS A 319 6.38 -12.12 49.23
CA LYS A 319 7.60 -12.75 49.76
C LYS A 319 8.36 -11.85 50.73
N GLU A 320 8.43 -10.54 50.44
CA GLU A 320 9.04 -9.54 51.31
C GLU A 320 8.31 -9.44 52.65
N GLU A 321 6.98 -9.40 52.62
CA GLU A 321 6.14 -9.35 53.80
C GLU A 321 6.20 -10.65 54.62
N ASP A 322 6.16 -11.82 53.98
CA ASP A 322 6.33 -13.12 54.65
C ASP A 322 7.68 -13.19 55.36
N HIS A 323 8.73 -12.67 54.73
CA HIS A 323 10.07 -12.61 55.31
C HIS A 323 10.11 -11.70 56.55
N ILE A 324 9.59 -10.48 56.46
CA ILE A 324 9.54 -9.54 57.59
C ILE A 324 8.69 -10.11 58.74
N THR A 325 7.52 -10.67 58.43
CA THR A 325 6.59 -11.25 59.42
C THR A 325 7.22 -12.44 60.14
N PHE A 326 7.95 -13.31 59.43
CA PHE A 326 8.70 -14.41 60.03
C PHE A 326 9.69 -13.90 61.09
N TRP A 327 10.44 -12.83 60.77
CA TRP A 327 11.45 -12.28 61.67
C TRP A 327 10.86 -11.48 62.83
N GLU A 328 9.80 -10.71 62.62
CA GLU A 328 9.06 -10.06 63.70
C GLU A 328 8.54 -11.09 64.71
N LYS A 329 7.97 -12.20 64.22
CA LYS A 329 7.54 -13.32 65.07
C LYS A 329 8.71 -13.98 65.81
N TYR A 330 9.82 -14.25 65.12
CA TYR A 330 11.04 -14.79 65.74
C TYR A 330 11.57 -13.87 66.85
N MET A 331 11.39 -12.56 66.69
CA MET A 331 11.83 -11.53 67.62
C MET A 331 10.76 -11.15 68.65
N GLU A 332 9.57 -11.74 68.62
CA GLU A 332 8.42 -11.35 69.46
C GLU A 332 8.07 -9.85 69.36
N ILE A 333 8.23 -9.26 68.17
CA ILE A 333 7.80 -7.89 67.87
C ILE A 333 6.30 -7.93 67.56
N THR A 334 5.50 -7.10 68.26
CA THR A 334 4.05 -6.98 67.99
C THR A 334 3.83 -6.34 66.62
N VAL A 335 3.09 -7.03 65.76
CA VAL A 335 2.70 -6.55 64.42
C VAL A 335 1.39 -5.77 64.54
N ASP A 336 1.29 -4.65 63.81
CA ASP A 336 0.04 -3.91 63.63
C ASP A 336 -0.86 -4.63 62.62
N GLU A 337 -1.56 -5.66 63.08
CA GLU A 337 -2.50 -6.43 62.25
C GLU A 337 -3.71 -5.58 61.80
N GLU A 338 -4.08 -4.55 62.57
CA GLU A 338 -5.19 -3.66 62.24
C GLU A 338 -4.84 -2.74 61.06
N GLY A 339 -3.66 -2.10 61.08
CA GLY A 339 -3.16 -1.31 59.97
C GLY A 339 -2.95 -2.13 58.69
N ARG A 340 -2.52 -3.40 58.82
CA ARG A 340 -2.41 -4.33 57.70
C ARG A 340 -3.77 -4.64 57.08
N ALA A 341 -4.75 -5.03 57.89
CA ALA A 341 -6.09 -5.37 57.43
C ALA A 341 -6.75 -4.15 56.73
N ALA A 342 -6.60 -2.96 57.30
CA ALA A 342 -7.10 -1.71 56.71
C ALA A 342 -6.48 -1.40 55.34
N PHE A 343 -5.17 -1.62 55.18
CA PHE A 343 -4.51 -1.47 53.88
C PHE A 343 -5.02 -2.49 52.85
N GLU A 344 -5.14 -3.76 53.24
CA GLU A 344 -5.61 -4.83 52.36
C GLU A 344 -7.05 -4.59 51.87
N GLU A 345 -7.92 -4.08 52.76
CA GLU A 345 -9.28 -3.67 52.43
C GLU A 345 -9.30 -2.50 51.43
N LYS A 346 -8.57 -1.41 51.73
CA LYS A 346 -8.45 -0.24 50.83
C LYS A 346 -7.90 -0.61 49.45
N TYR A 347 -6.88 -1.48 49.42
CA TYR A 347 -6.29 -1.96 48.17
C TYR A 347 -7.29 -2.81 47.36
N LYS A 348 -8.06 -3.66 48.05
CA LYS A 348 -9.09 -4.50 47.41
C LYS A 348 -10.20 -3.64 46.81
N GLU A 349 -10.65 -2.61 47.51
CA GLU A 349 -11.63 -1.64 47.00
C GLU A 349 -11.11 -0.92 45.75
N ALA A 350 -9.89 -0.38 45.80
CA ALA A 350 -9.26 0.28 44.65
C ALA A 350 -9.10 -0.66 43.44
N ALA A 351 -8.76 -1.93 43.67
CA ALA A 351 -8.65 -2.93 42.61
C ALA A 351 -10.03 -3.28 42.00
N GLN A 352 -11.08 -3.38 42.82
CA GLN A 352 -12.44 -3.60 42.34
C GLN A 352 -12.94 -2.40 41.52
N GLU A 353 -12.63 -1.18 41.96
CA GLU A 353 -12.95 0.04 41.23
C GLU A 353 -12.23 0.09 39.87
N ARG A 354 -10.93 -0.22 39.83
CA ARG A 354 -10.17 -0.33 38.57
C ARG A 354 -10.84 -1.31 37.60
N ASP A 355 -11.23 -2.48 38.09
CA ASP A 355 -11.83 -3.54 37.28
C ASP A 355 -13.21 -3.10 36.76
N ALA A 356 -14.00 -2.40 37.58
CA ALA A 356 -15.27 -1.80 37.16
C ALA A 356 -15.07 -0.73 36.08
N TRP A 357 -14.07 0.15 36.20
CA TRP A 357 -13.75 1.14 35.17
C TRP A 357 -13.23 0.51 33.88
N GLN A 358 -12.44 -0.56 33.98
CA GLN A 358 -11.99 -1.32 32.82
C GLN A 358 -13.17 -1.98 32.08
N GLN A 359 -14.15 -2.51 32.81
CA GLN A 359 -15.38 -3.04 32.24
C GLN A 359 -16.20 -1.92 31.56
N LYS A 360 -16.49 -0.81 32.26
CA LYS A 360 -17.22 0.34 31.70
C LYS A 360 -16.54 0.91 30.45
N LYS A 361 -15.21 0.97 30.42
CA LYS A 361 -14.41 1.33 29.24
C LYS A 361 -14.64 0.38 28.07
N SER A 362 -14.67 -0.93 28.32
CA SER A 362 -14.91 -1.94 27.27
C SER A 362 -16.32 -1.85 26.67
N GLU A 363 -17.34 -1.68 27.53
CA GLU A 363 -18.74 -1.54 27.13
C GLU A 363 -18.98 -0.25 26.35
N SER A 364 -18.49 0.88 26.87
CA SER A 364 -18.62 2.19 26.23
C SER A 364 -17.88 2.24 24.89
N ARG A 365 -16.73 1.55 24.77
CA ARG A 365 -15.98 1.48 23.51
C ARG A 365 -16.78 0.82 22.40
N SER A 366 -17.39 -0.33 22.65
CA SER A 366 -18.19 -1.03 21.63
C SER A 366 -19.36 -0.15 21.14
N ALA A 367 -20.08 0.47 22.07
CA ALA A 367 -21.21 1.35 21.76
C ALA A 367 -20.76 2.62 21.01
N SER A 368 -19.65 3.25 21.38
CA SER A 368 -19.14 4.48 20.73
C SER A 368 -18.74 4.29 19.25
N LEU A 369 -18.44 3.06 18.86
CA LEU A 369 -17.97 2.72 17.51
C LEU A 369 -19.09 2.28 16.57
N THR A 370 -20.29 2.04 17.10
CA THR A 370 -21.43 1.51 16.34
C THR A 370 -22.35 2.65 15.95
N ARG A 371 -22.71 2.72 14.68
CA ARG A 371 -23.71 3.65 14.13
C ARG A 371 -24.78 2.85 13.41
N VAL A 372 -26.03 3.28 13.54
CA VAL A 372 -27.15 2.72 12.78
C VAL A 372 -27.51 3.71 11.69
N LEU A 373 -27.61 3.20 10.47
CA LEU A 373 -27.92 3.93 9.26
C LEU A 373 -29.22 3.37 8.67
N HIS A 374 -29.99 4.22 8.00
CA HIS A 374 -31.19 3.86 7.27
C HIS A 374 -30.98 4.17 5.78
N ASP A 375 -31.12 3.13 4.96
CA ASP A 375 -31.20 3.27 3.51
C ASP A 375 -32.64 3.60 3.13
N GLU A 376 -32.91 4.88 2.82
CA GLU A 376 -34.24 5.35 2.44
C GLU A 376 -34.71 4.76 1.09
N LYS A 377 -33.79 4.32 0.23
CA LYS A 377 -34.12 3.79 -1.10
C LYS A 377 -34.71 2.39 -1.00
N ASP A 378 -34.06 1.53 -0.21
CA ASP A 378 -34.44 0.12 -0.08
C ASP A 378 -35.19 -0.18 1.25
N ASP A 379 -35.38 0.83 2.09
CA ASP A 379 -35.99 0.78 3.43
C ASP A 379 -35.30 -0.22 4.37
N ARG A 380 -33.98 -0.08 4.55
CA ARG A 380 -33.15 -1.05 5.30
C ARG A 380 -32.34 -0.41 6.41
N LEU A 381 -32.23 -1.13 7.53
CA LEU A 381 -31.33 -0.78 8.62
C LEU A 381 -29.94 -1.39 8.40
N ILE A 382 -28.92 -0.55 8.51
CA ILE A 382 -27.52 -0.92 8.34
C ILE A 382 -26.77 -0.60 9.63
N THR A 383 -26.06 -1.58 10.17
CA THR A 383 -25.15 -1.39 11.30
C THR A 383 -23.74 -1.13 10.77
N GLU A 384 -23.18 0.03 11.08
CA GLU A 384 -21.81 0.42 10.76
C GLU A 384 -20.94 0.38 12.02
N VAL A 385 -19.82 -0.35 11.99
CA VAL A 385 -18.85 -0.43 13.10
C VAL A 385 -17.53 0.17 12.64
N THR A 386 -17.12 1.26 13.28
CA THR A 386 -15.88 1.99 12.96
C THR A 386 -14.67 1.38 13.66
N ASN A 387 -13.53 1.31 12.98
CA ASN A 387 -12.28 0.88 13.59
C ASN A 387 -11.74 2.00 14.53
N PRO A 388 -11.47 1.71 15.81
CA PRO A 388 -11.04 2.72 16.77
C PRO A 388 -9.62 3.24 16.56
N ILE A 389 -8.78 2.52 15.81
CA ILE A 389 -7.38 2.90 15.54
C ILE A 389 -7.31 3.68 14.23
N THR A 390 -8.08 3.26 13.24
CA THR A 390 -8.15 3.90 11.93
C THR A 390 -9.60 4.25 11.63
N PRO A 391 -10.13 5.36 12.16
CA PRO A 391 -11.53 5.73 12.00
C PRO A 391 -12.00 5.74 10.56
N LYS A 392 -11.13 6.04 9.59
CA LYS A 392 -11.40 5.88 8.14
C LYS A 392 -11.83 4.48 7.69
N ASN A 393 -11.48 3.43 8.44
CA ASN A 393 -11.85 2.04 8.19
C ASN A 393 -13.10 1.67 9.00
N PHE A 394 -14.04 0.97 8.37
CA PHE A 394 -15.29 0.59 9.00
C PHE A 394 -15.88 -0.65 8.34
N GLU A 395 -16.77 -1.33 9.07
CA GLU A 395 -17.54 -2.46 8.57
C GLU A 395 -19.02 -2.08 8.54
N ARG A 396 -19.75 -2.51 7.52
CA ARG A 396 -21.21 -2.39 7.43
C ARG A 396 -21.85 -3.76 7.35
N ARG A 397 -22.95 -3.94 8.05
CA ARG A 397 -23.75 -5.16 8.02
C ARG A 397 -25.22 -4.80 7.92
N TRP A 398 -25.94 -5.52 7.08
CA TRP A 398 -27.39 -5.46 7.00
C TRP A 398 -27.95 -6.83 6.64
N GLU A 399 -29.17 -7.09 7.09
CA GLU A 399 -29.88 -8.31 6.78
C GLU A 399 -30.69 -8.12 5.49
N GLU A 400 -30.40 -8.95 4.50
CA GLU A 400 -31.22 -9.16 3.31
C GLU A 400 -31.38 -10.66 3.19
N ASP A 401 -32.58 -11.16 3.53
CA ASP A 401 -32.88 -12.59 3.66
C ASP A 401 -31.92 -13.35 4.61
N ALA A 402 -31.90 -14.69 4.53
CA ALA A 402 -31.03 -15.55 5.36
C ALA A 402 -29.52 -15.43 5.05
N LYS A 403 -29.08 -14.44 4.25
CA LYS A 403 -27.74 -14.43 3.65
C LYS A 403 -26.77 -13.39 4.18
N GLY A 404 -27.22 -12.38 4.95
CA GLY A 404 -26.38 -11.39 5.65
C GLY A 404 -25.31 -10.72 4.78
N HIS A 405 -25.48 -9.44 4.46
CA HIS A 405 -24.46 -8.71 3.71
C HIS A 405 -23.43 -8.10 4.66
N HIS A 406 -22.15 -8.19 4.29
CA HIS A 406 -21.06 -7.60 5.05
C HIS A 406 -20.10 -6.87 4.10
N GLN A 407 -19.91 -5.58 4.35
CA GLN A 407 -18.91 -4.77 3.68
C GLN A 407 -17.84 -4.34 4.68
N LYS A 408 -16.60 -4.27 4.24
CA LYS A 408 -15.47 -3.75 4.99
C LYS A 408 -14.74 -2.73 4.12
N TYR A 409 -14.54 -1.54 4.65
CA TYR A 409 -13.76 -0.50 4.02
C TYR A 409 -12.40 -0.41 4.70
N GLU A 410 -11.34 -0.61 3.93
CA GLU A 410 -9.94 -0.48 4.38
C GLU A 410 -9.19 0.48 3.45
N ASP A 411 -8.79 1.64 3.99
CA ASP A 411 -8.15 2.71 3.24
C ASP A 411 -8.95 3.11 1.99
N ASN A 412 -8.48 2.68 0.81
CA ASN A 412 -9.08 2.96 -0.48
C ASN A 412 -9.77 1.74 -1.12
N GLN A 413 -10.01 0.68 -0.35
CA GLN A 413 -10.60 -0.55 -0.82
C GLN A 413 -11.95 -0.80 -0.15
N LEU A 414 -12.97 -1.05 -0.98
CA LEU A 414 -14.23 -1.64 -0.53
C LEU A 414 -14.14 -3.15 -0.72
N ILE A 415 -14.22 -3.88 0.37
CA ILE A 415 -14.24 -5.33 0.41
C ILE A 415 -15.67 -5.76 0.73
N GLU A 416 -16.29 -6.51 -0.16
CA GLU A 416 -17.62 -7.08 0.09
C GLU A 416 -17.53 -8.58 0.27
N TYR A 417 -18.21 -9.06 1.30
CA TYR A 417 -18.37 -10.46 1.59
C TYR A 417 -19.80 -10.88 1.23
N GLY A 418 -19.92 -12.00 0.54
CA GLY A 418 -21.21 -12.63 0.30
C GLY A 418 -21.10 -14.13 0.10
N VAL A 419 -22.22 -14.83 0.29
CA VAL A 419 -22.29 -16.28 0.12
C VAL A 419 -22.57 -16.60 -1.36
N TYR A 420 -21.63 -17.28 -2.02
CA TYR A 420 -21.78 -17.73 -3.40
C TYR A 420 -22.15 -19.22 -3.44
N HIS A 421 -23.23 -19.56 -4.15
CA HIS A 421 -23.71 -20.95 -4.27
C HIS A 421 -23.25 -21.66 -5.57
N GLY A 422 -22.16 -21.20 -6.20
CA GLY A 422 -21.60 -21.89 -7.36
C GLY A 422 -20.58 -22.96 -6.98
N ASN A 423 -20.34 -23.92 -7.88
CA ASN A 423 -19.50 -25.09 -7.62
C ASN A 423 -18.04 -24.93 -8.08
N THR A 424 -17.62 -23.74 -8.50
CA THR A 424 -16.32 -23.50 -9.13
C THR A 424 -15.45 -22.56 -8.31
N TRP A 425 -14.25 -23.03 -7.98
CA TRP A 425 -13.17 -22.24 -7.42
C TRP A 425 -12.58 -21.33 -8.49
N GLY A 426 -12.26 -20.10 -8.12
CA GLY A 426 -11.60 -19.18 -9.02
C GLY A 426 -11.00 -18.00 -8.27
N ASN A 427 -10.00 -17.37 -8.87
CA ASN A 427 -9.64 -15.99 -8.57
C ASN A 427 -9.81 -15.26 -9.89
N TYR A 428 -10.62 -14.21 -9.92
CA TYR A 428 -10.78 -13.40 -11.12
C TYR A 428 -10.53 -11.94 -10.80
N GLU A 429 -9.62 -11.33 -11.55
CA GLU A 429 -9.37 -9.90 -11.51
C GLU A 429 -9.95 -9.26 -12.76
N LYS A 430 -10.73 -8.20 -12.57
CA LYS A 430 -11.26 -7.36 -13.63
C LYS A 430 -10.79 -5.95 -13.41
N TYR A 431 -10.13 -5.40 -14.42
CA TYR A 431 -9.79 -4.00 -14.48
C TYR A 431 -10.83 -3.32 -15.36
N TRP A 432 -11.46 -2.26 -14.85
CA TRP A 432 -12.35 -1.40 -15.61
C TRP A 432 -11.71 -0.01 -15.65
N TYR A 433 -11.68 0.59 -16.84
CA TYR A 433 -11.19 1.94 -17.02
C TYR A 433 -12.39 2.78 -17.41
N HIS A 434 -12.78 3.67 -16.49
CA HIS A 434 -13.73 4.72 -16.79
C HIS A 434 -12.95 5.96 -17.23
N THR A 435 -13.61 6.92 -17.87
CA THR A 435 -13.06 8.27 -18.10
C THR A 435 -12.60 8.96 -16.81
N GLU A 436 -12.96 8.38 -15.66
CA GLU A 436 -12.74 8.90 -14.32
C GLU A 436 -11.73 8.05 -13.52
N GLY A 437 -10.89 7.25 -14.18
CA GLY A 437 -9.77 6.52 -13.58
C GLY A 437 -9.90 4.98 -13.55
N PRO A 438 -8.80 4.27 -13.22
CA PRO A 438 -8.76 2.82 -13.17
C PRO A 438 -9.43 2.26 -11.91
N MET A 439 -10.36 1.31 -12.10
CA MET A 439 -11.01 0.54 -11.05
C MET A 439 -10.57 -0.92 -11.14
N ARG A 440 -10.09 -1.48 -10.03
CA ARG A 440 -9.74 -2.91 -9.93
C ARG A 440 -10.81 -3.63 -9.11
N TRP A 441 -11.45 -4.61 -9.71
CA TRP A 441 -12.25 -5.61 -9.01
C TRP A 441 -11.45 -6.90 -8.89
N LYS A 442 -11.30 -7.39 -7.67
CA LYS A 442 -10.72 -8.70 -7.39
C LYS A 442 -11.78 -9.55 -6.71
N TYR A 443 -12.11 -10.66 -7.33
CA TYR A 443 -12.96 -11.69 -6.77
C TYR A 443 -12.09 -12.84 -6.29
N GLU A 444 -12.13 -13.12 -5.00
CA GLU A 444 -11.55 -14.31 -4.39
C GLU A 444 -12.69 -15.19 -3.88
N TYR A 445 -12.68 -16.47 -4.27
CA TYR A 445 -13.65 -17.44 -3.79
C TYR A 445 -12.93 -18.42 -2.87
N ALA A 446 -13.29 -18.44 -1.59
CA ALA A 446 -12.73 -19.33 -0.59
C ALA A 446 -13.84 -19.93 0.29
N PRO A 447 -13.71 -21.20 0.72
CA PRO A 447 -14.64 -21.75 1.69
C PRO A 447 -14.48 -21.00 3.02
N ASP A 448 -15.61 -20.61 3.61
CA ASP A 448 -15.69 -20.09 4.97
C ASP A 448 -15.44 -21.20 6.01
N GLU A 449 -15.52 -20.85 7.30
CA GLU A 449 -15.36 -21.79 8.42
C GLU A 449 -16.39 -22.94 8.41
N GLU A 450 -17.51 -22.77 7.70
CA GLU A 450 -18.58 -23.75 7.52
C GLU A 450 -18.47 -24.54 6.21
N GLY A 451 -17.45 -24.28 5.38
CA GLY A 451 -17.22 -24.93 4.10
C GLY A 451 -18.08 -24.40 2.94
N LYS A 452 -18.81 -23.29 3.11
CA LYS A 452 -19.55 -22.61 2.04
C LYS A 452 -18.61 -21.67 1.30
N LEU A 453 -18.74 -21.56 -0.03
CA LEU A 453 -17.93 -20.61 -0.80
C LEU A 453 -18.38 -19.18 -0.48
N ALA A 454 -17.56 -18.46 0.27
CA ALA A 454 -17.65 -17.02 0.41
C ALA A 454 -16.90 -16.37 -0.77
N PHE A 455 -17.51 -15.37 -1.39
CA PHE A 455 -16.78 -14.48 -2.28
C PHE A 455 -16.32 -13.25 -1.50
N THR A 456 -15.09 -12.84 -1.75
CA THR A 456 -14.54 -11.55 -1.35
C THR A 456 -14.40 -10.71 -2.62
N ARG A 457 -15.16 -9.64 -2.76
CA ARG A 457 -15.01 -8.65 -3.83
C ARG A 457 -14.25 -7.46 -3.28
N SER A 458 -12.96 -7.33 -3.62
CA SER A 458 -12.19 -6.11 -3.36
C SER A 458 -12.31 -5.17 -4.55
N THR A 459 -12.81 -3.96 -4.30
CA THR A 459 -12.84 -2.85 -5.25
C THR A 459 -11.79 -1.84 -4.84
N GLY A 460 -10.67 -1.81 -5.55
CA GLY A 460 -9.64 -0.78 -5.45
C GLY A 460 -10.00 0.37 -6.38
N TYR A 461 -10.31 1.54 -5.81
CA TYR A 461 -10.50 2.77 -6.56
C TYR A 461 -9.17 3.49 -6.69
N TRP A 462 -8.78 3.85 -7.91
CA TRP A 462 -7.58 4.64 -8.21
C TRP A 462 -6.30 3.99 -7.69
N MET A 463 -5.80 3.02 -8.44
CA MET A 463 -4.42 2.59 -8.27
C MET A 463 -3.50 3.63 -8.91
N ASN A 464 -2.55 4.18 -8.15
CA ASN A 464 -1.37 4.89 -8.71
C ASN A 464 -0.46 3.95 -9.53
N GLU A 465 -0.86 2.69 -9.70
CA GLU A 465 -0.22 1.75 -10.60
C GLU A 465 -0.86 1.94 -11.96
N HIS A 466 -0.15 2.62 -12.86
CA HIS A 466 -0.55 2.61 -14.26
C HIS A 466 -0.69 1.16 -14.71
N PRO A 467 -1.82 0.79 -15.32
CA PRO A 467 -2.03 -0.57 -15.73
C PRO A 467 -0.99 -0.96 -16.76
N SER A 468 -0.30 -2.07 -16.57
CA SER A 468 0.59 -2.59 -17.61
C SER A 468 -0.17 -2.94 -18.90
N MET A 469 -1.49 -3.09 -18.84
CA MET A 469 -2.36 -3.39 -19.98
C MET A 469 -3.81 -2.91 -19.78
N ILE A 470 -4.40 -2.32 -20.83
CA ILE A 470 -5.83 -2.01 -21.00
C ILE A 470 -6.36 -2.91 -22.11
N HIS A 471 -7.45 -3.65 -21.87
CA HIS A 471 -8.01 -4.58 -22.86
C HIS A 471 -9.45 -4.21 -23.23
N ASP A 472 -9.65 -3.78 -24.47
CA ASP A 472 -10.97 -3.59 -25.06
C ASP A 472 -11.50 -4.94 -25.54
N LYS A 473 -12.33 -5.57 -24.70
CA LYS A 473 -12.96 -6.86 -25.02
C LYS A 473 -13.90 -6.80 -26.23
N LYS A 474 -14.53 -5.64 -26.49
CA LYS A 474 -15.49 -5.50 -27.58
C LYS A 474 -14.77 -5.57 -28.91
N ASN A 475 -13.64 -4.87 -29.00
CA ASN A 475 -12.85 -4.81 -30.21
C ASN A 475 -11.76 -5.89 -30.24
N GLY A 476 -11.47 -6.58 -29.13
CA GLY A 476 -10.43 -7.61 -29.06
C GLY A 476 -9.01 -7.04 -29.22
N VAL A 477 -8.79 -5.82 -28.71
CA VAL A 477 -7.50 -5.11 -28.77
C VAL A 477 -6.97 -4.84 -27.37
N ALA A 478 -5.65 -4.78 -27.25
CA ALA A 478 -4.96 -4.41 -26.02
C ALA A 478 -4.00 -3.23 -26.24
N ASP A 479 -4.02 -2.28 -25.31
CA ASP A 479 -2.98 -1.28 -25.12
C ASP A 479 -2.10 -1.70 -23.95
N TYR A 480 -0.79 -1.50 -24.06
CA TYR A 480 0.17 -1.79 -23.00
C TYR A 480 0.89 -0.53 -22.57
N TYR A 481 1.17 -0.40 -21.27
CA TYR A 481 1.84 0.77 -20.69
C TYR A 481 3.00 0.34 -19.80
N THR A 482 3.99 1.22 -19.64
CA THR A 482 5.06 1.07 -18.65
C THR A 482 4.49 1.23 -17.24
N TYR A 483 5.26 0.86 -16.22
CA TYR A 483 4.91 1.13 -14.82
C TYR A 483 4.77 2.64 -14.51
N THR A 484 5.33 3.51 -15.37
CA THR A 484 5.19 4.97 -15.29
C THR A 484 4.02 5.50 -16.14
N GLY A 485 3.20 4.64 -16.72
CA GLY A 485 2.04 5.05 -17.53
C GLY A 485 2.32 5.44 -18.96
N LYS A 486 3.56 5.25 -19.45
CA LYS A 486 3.87 5.55 -20.85
C LYS A 486 3.38 4.42 -21.73
N GLN A 487 2.62 4.75 -22.78
CA GLN A 487 2.16 3.75 -23.74
C GLN A 487 3.35 3.05 -24.44
N ILE A 488 3.31 1.72 -24.49
CA ILE A 488 4.31 0.85 -25.12
C ILE A 488 3.75 0.26 -26.41
N VAL A 489 2.54 -0.28 -26.38
CA VAL A 489 1.90 -0.93 -27.52
C VAL A 489 0.47 -0.46 -27.64
N THR A 490 0.01 -0.28 -28.88
CA THR A 490 -1.40 -0.15 -29.22
C THR A 490 -1.77 -1.16 -30.26
N GLU A 491 -2.93 -1.77 -30.07
CA GLU A 491 -3.57 -2.61 -31.06
C GLU A 491 -4.81 -1.89 -31.61
N LYS A 492 -4.91 -1.81 -32.94
CA LYS A 492 -6.05 -1.20 -33.63
C LYS A 492 -6.74 -2.25 -34.49
N ASN A 493 -8.07 -2.25 -34.47
CA ASN A 493 -8.91 -3.00 -35.40
C ASN A 493 -9.72 -2.00 -36.21
N TYR A 494 -9.56 -2.03 -37.53
CA TYR A 494 -10.19 -1.02 -38.39
C TYR A 494 -11.61 -1.42 -38.80
N GLU A 495 -11.88 -2.66 -39.27
CA GLU A 495 -13.25 -3.08 -39.66
C GLU A 495 -13.51 -4.60 -39.53
N SER A 496 -12.47 -5.43 -39.45
CA SER A 496 -12.54 -6.88 -39.22
C SER A 496 -11.33 -7.37 -38.42
N THR A 497 -11.45 -8.50 -37.72
CA THR A 497 -10.33 -9.11 -36.97
C THR A 497 -9.13 -9.49 -37.85
N SER A 498 -9.33 -9.57 -39.17
CA SER A 498 -8.28 -9.80 -40.16
C SER A 498 -7.45 -8.55 -40.52
N GLN A 499 -7.87 -7.35 -40.09
CA GLN A 499 -7.17 -6.08 -40.27
C GLN A 499 -6.73 -5.51 -38.92
N ARG A 500 -6.00 -6.33 -38.16
CA ARG A 500 -5.37 -5.92 -36.91
C ARG A 500 -4.03 -5.26 -37.22
N GLU A 501 -3.84 -4.06 -36.69
CA GLU A 501 -2.57 -3.35 -36.69
C GLU A 501 -2.03 -3.34 -35.26
N VAL A 502 -0.79 -3.78 -35.08
CA VAL A 502 -0.08 -3.69 -33.80
C VAL A 502 1.05 -2.69 -33.99
N LEU A 503 1.06 -1.64 -33.17
CA LEU A 503 2.06 -0.58 -33.18
C LEU A 503 2.76 -0.54 -31.83
N MET A 504 4.08 -0.43 -31.86
CA MET A 504 4.89 -0.24 -30.67
C MET A 504 5.50 1.15 -30.67
N TYR A 505 5.51 1.81 -29.51
CA TYR A 505 6.04 3.15 -29.32
C TYR A 505 7.50 3.10 -28.85
N ASP A 506 8.33 3.91 -29.49
CA ASP A 506 9.69 4.19 -29.01
C ASP A 506 9.70 5.33 -27.98
N ASP A 507 10.88 5.62 -27.42
CA ASP A 507 11.04 6.61 -26.38
C ASP A 507 10.71 8.03 -26.83
N ASP A 508 10.85 8.33 -28.11
CA ASP A 508 10.50 9.60 -28.76
C ASP A 508 9.03 9.67 -29.22
N GLY A 509 8.23 8.64 -28.97
CA GLY A 509 6.83 8.54 -29.39
C GLY A 509 6.64 8.08 -30.84
N THR A 510 7.72 7.84 -31.59
CA THR A 510 7.62 7.25 -32.94
C THR A 510 7.18 5.80 -32.86
N THR A 511 6.44 5.32 -33.88
CA THR A 511 5.94 3.95 -33.91
C THR A 511 6.75 3.05 -34.83
N PHE A 512 6.94 1.81 -34.38
CA PHE A 512 7.48 0.72 -35.19
C PHE A 512 6.58 -0.52 -35.10
N GLY A 513 6.62 -1.36 -36.13
CA GLY A 513 5.82 -2.57 -36.21
C GLY A 513 6.62 -3.77 -36.70
N THR A 514 5.95 -4.73 -37.35
CA THR A 514 6.57 -5.93 -37.96
C THR A 514 7.59 -5.59 -39.05
N TYR A 515 8.43 -6.56 -39.42
CA TYR A 515 9.40 -6.41 -40.52
C TYR A 515 8.73 -5.91 -41.81
N ALA A 516 7.60 -6.49 -42.21
CA ALA A 516 6.88 -6.05 -43.41
C ALA A 516 6.39 -4.59 -43.32
N THR A 517 6.10 -4.10 -42.12
CA THR A 517 5.69 -2.71 -41.88
C THR A 517 6.90 -1.77 -41.97
N GLU A 518 8.01 -2.11 -41.33
CA GLU A 518 9.22 -1.30 -41.33
C GLU A 518 9.94 -1.32 -42.68
N GLN A 519 9.90 -2.44 -43.41
CA GLN A 519 10.46 -2.55 -44.76
C GLN A 519 9.68 -1.68 -45.77
N LYS A 520 8.37 -1.48 -45.58
CA LYS A 520 7.61 -0.52 -46.39
C LYS A 520 8.07 0.92 -46.15
N LYS A 521 8.39 1.27 -44.90
CA LYS A 521 8.93 2.59 -44.53
C LYS A 521 10.38 2.77 -45.02
N ASN A 522 11.18 1.70 -45.01
CA ASN A 522 12.55 1.68 -45.47
C ASN A 522 12.82 0.43 -46.35
N PRO A 523 12.67 0.54 -47.68
CA PRO A 523 12.86 -0.60 -48.60
C PRO A 523 14.26 -1.24 -48.61
N LYS A 524 15.26 -0.58 -48.01
CA LYS A 524 16.62 -1.11 -47.88
C LYS A 524 16.83 -1.90 -46.58
N LEU A 525 15.83 -1.94 -45.69
CA LEU A 525 15.89 -2.69 -44.45
C LEU A 525 15.97 -4.19 -44.76
N THR A 526 17.06 -4.82 -44.34
CA THR A 526 17.26 -6.27 -44.42
C THR A 526 16.65 -6.95 -43.19
N LEU A 527 16.45 -8.27 -43.25
CA LEU A 527 16.00 -9.07 -42.10
C LEU A 527 16.95 -8.89 -40.90
N ASP A 528 18.25 -9.04 -41.16
CA ASP A 528 19.31 -8.81 -40.17
C ASP A 528 19.28 -7.38 -39.59
N GLY A 529 19.11 -6.37 -40.44
CA GLY A 529 19.00 -4.97 -40.02
C GLY A 529 17.72 -4.67 -39.23
N TYR A 530 16.65 -5.44 -39.42
CA TYR A 530 15.45 -5.33 -38.59
C TYR A 530 15.66 -5.94 -37.20
N ILE A 531 16.47 -7.00 -37.07
CA ILE A 531 16.86 -7.52 -35.75
C ILE A 531 17.73 -6.49 -35.00
N ASP A 532 18.61 -5.77 -35.70
CA ASP A 532 19.33 -4.61 -35.13
C ASP A 532 18.37 -3.51 -34.66
N LEU A 533 17.36 -3.20 -35.47
CA LEU A 533 16.31 -2.24 -35.12
C LEU A 533 15.58 -2.69 -33.84
N LEU A 534 15.19 -3.96 -33.74
CA LEU A 534 14.54 -4.52 -32.54
C LEU A 534 15.47 -4.45 -31.33
N ALA A 535 16.75 -4.83 -31.47
CA ALA A 535 17.73 -4.73 -30.39
C ALA A 535 17.89 -3.28 -29.88
N TYR A 536 17.84 -2.29 -30.77
CA TYR A 536 17.89 -0.88 -30.42
C TYR A 536 16.59 -0.39 -29.76
N LYS A 537 15.43 -0.69 -30.34
CA LYS A 537 14.12 -0.16 -29.93
C LYS A 537 13.54 -0.87 -28.69
N LEU A 538 13.80 -2.17 -28.52
CA LEU A 538 13.36 -2.99 -27.39
C LEU A 538 14.32 -2.88 -26.20
N ASN A 539 14.70 -1.64 -25.86
CA ASN A 539 15.76 -1.32 -24.89
C ASN A 539 15.39 -1.57 -23.42
N THR A 540 14.16 -2.01 -23.13
CA THR A 540 13.74 -2.46 -21.80
C THR A 540 13.12 -3.86 -21.87
N LEU A 541 13.15 -4.59 -20.74
CA LEU A 541 12.57 -5.92 -20.67
C LEU A 541 11.05 -5.90 -20.84
N GLU A 542 10.38 -4.84 -20.39
CA GLU A 542 8.95 -4.63 -20.60
C GLU A 542 8.64 -4.47 -22.08
N LYS A 543 9.44 -3.68 -22.81
CA LYS A 543 9.30 -3.53 -24.26
C LYS A 543 9.50 -4.88 -24.97
N LEU A 544 10.57 -5.60 -24.66
CA LEU A 544 10.82 -6.92 -25.24
C LEU A 544 9.64 -7.89 -24.96
N HIS A 545 9.15 -7.92 -23.72
CA HIS A 545 7.99 -8.73 -23.36
C HIS A 545 6.74 -8.35 -24.15
N CYS A 546 6.37 -7.06 -24.17
CA CYS A 546 5.18 -6.59 -24.87
C CYS A 546 5.29 -6.84 -26.38
N PHE A 547 6.48 -6.70 -26.96
CA PHE A 547 6.72 -7.01 -28.36
C PHE A 547 6.39 -8.47 -28.66
N LEU A 548 7.01 -9.42 -27.95
CA LEU A 548 6.77 -10.84 -28.21
C LEU A 548 5.29 -11.23 -28.01
N MET A 549 4.65 -10.72 -26.96
CA MET A 549 3.24 -11.04 -26.68
C MET A 549 2.27 -10.44 -27.71
N SER A 550 2.58 -9.27 -28.25
CA SER A 550 1.66 -8.55 -29.15
C SER A 550 1.93 -8.87 -30.62
N PHE A 551 3.20 -8.99 -31.01
CA PHE A 551 3.62 -9.18 -32.39
C PHE A 551 3.81 -10.63 -32.79
N MET A 552 3.93 -11.59 -31.85
CA MET A 552 4.00 -13.01 -32.21
C MET A 552 2.67 -13.72 -32.01
N GLU A 553 2.38 -14.69 -32.88
CA GLU A 553 1.25 -15.60 -32.78
C GLU A 553 1.78 -17.02 -32.73
N TYR A 554 1.40 -17.76 -31.68
CA TYR A 554 1.88 -19.11 -31.49
C TYR A 554 1.27 -20.07 -32.51
N THR A 555 2.10 -20.73 -33.31
CA THR A 555 1.67 -21.76 -34.26
C THR A 555 2.51 -23.00 -34.08
N SER A 556 1.90 -24.10 -33.63
CA SER A 556 2.58 -25.39 -33.63
C SER A 556 2.87 -25.81 -35.07
N ASP A 557 4.14 -25.96 -35.42
CA ASP A 557 4.53 -26.43 -36.73
C ASP A 557 4.16 -27.92 -36.87
N GLN A 558 3.47 -28.28 -37.97
CA GLN A 558 3.24 -29.68 -38.35
C GLN A 558 4.49 -30.20 -39.06
N GLY A 559 5.45 -30.66 -38.26
CA GLY A 559 6.78 -31.04 -38.72
C GLY A 559 7.82 -30.18 -38.03
N ASP A 560 8.90 -30.81 -37.59
CA ASP A 560 9.97 -30.21 -36.78
C ASP A 560 10.87 -29.30 -37.65
N HIS A 561 10.30 -28.21 -38.18
CA HIS A 561 10.99 -27.22 -39.00
C HIS A 561 11.45 -26.09 -38.08
N TRP A 562 12.76 -25.97 -37.88
CA TRP A 562 13.37 -24.98 -37.00
C TRP A 562 13.77 -23.78 -37.84
N GLN A 563 13.45 -22.57 -37.37
CA GLN A 563 13.70 -21.35 -38.12
C GLN A 563 14.79 -20.51 -37.46
N THR A 564 15.64 -19.93 -38.30
CA THR A 564 16.53 -18.84 -37.89
C THR A 564 15.71 -17.60 -37.47
N PRO A 565 16.24 -16.71 -36.61
CA PRO A 565 15.56 -15.46 -36.25
C PRO A 565 15.07 -14.65 -37.46
N GLU A 566 15.84 -14.64 -38.55
CA GLU A 566 15.51 -13.99 -39.82
C GLU A 566 14.31 -14.64 -40.52
N GLU A 567 14.25 -15.97 -40.53
CA GLU A 567 13.10 -16.71 -41.06
C GLU A 567 11.86 -16.51 -40.19
N THR A 568 12.02 -16.49 -38.85
CA THR A 568 10.94 -16.20 -37.90
C THR A 568 10.26 -14.88 -38.25
N ILE A 569 11.01 -13.76 -38.28
CA ILE A 569 10.42 -12.42 -38.51
C ILE A 569 9.81 -12.26 -39.92
N GLN A 570 10.16 -13.11 -40.88
CA GLN A 570 9.60 -13.11 -42.24
C GLN A 570 8.21 -13.77 -42.29
N ARG A 571 7.90 -14.71 -41.39
CA ARG A 571 6.63 -15.46 -41.36
C ARG A 571 5.50 -14.61 -40.79
N ILE A 572 4.91 -13.72 -41.59
CA ILE A 572 3.85 -12.82 -41.10
C ILE A 572 2.47 -13.26 -41.59
N LYS A 573 1.50 -13.34 -40.68
CA LYS A 573 0.08 -13.58 -40.97
C LYS A 573 -0.78 -12.69 -40.08
N ASN A 574 -1.79 -12.04 -40.66
CA ASN A 574 -2.70 -11.12 -39.95
C ASN A 574 -1.98 -10.06 -39.08
N GLY A 575 -0.86 -9.53 -39.58
CA GLY A 575 -0.08 -8.51 -38.87
C GLY A 575 0.81 -9.05 -37.74
N LYS A 576 0.84 -10.37 -37.49
CA LYS A 576 1.69 -11.00 -36.48
C LYS A 576 2.72 -11.94 -37.11
N THR A 577 3.88 -12.04 -36.48
CA THR A 577 4.91 -13.03 -36.76
C THR A 577 4.50 -14.38 -36.20
N LEU A 578 4.45 -15.40 -37.05
CA LEU A 578 4.15 -16.77 -36.65
C LEU A 578 5.40 -17.44 -36.08
N GLY A 579 5.22 -18.20 -35.01
CA GLY A 579 6.26 -19.10 -34.55
C GLY A 579 5.87 -19.91 -33.32
N ASP A 580 6.64 -20.94 -32.98
CA ASP A 580 6.46 -21.72 -31.76
C ASP A 580 7.56 -21.47 -30.72
N CYS A 581 7.84 -22.44 -29.85
CA CYS A 581 8.62 -22.16 -28.64
C CYS A 581 10.08 -21.79 -28.92
N ASP A 582 10.65 -22.37 -29.97
CA ASP A 582 12.01 -22.15 -30.41
C ASP A 582 12.16 -20.82 -31.16
N ASP A 583 11.22 -20.46 -32.04
CA ASP A 583 11.13 -19.15 -32.69
C ASP A 583 11.18 -18.02 -31.67
N TYR A 584 10.36 -18.11 -30.62
CA TYR A 584 10.36 -17.13 -29.51
C TYR A 584 11.73 -17.09 -28.84
N ALA A 585 12.32 -18.25 -28.56
CA ALA A 585 13.58 -18.34 -27.83
C ALA A 585 14.78 -17.82 -28.65
N PHE A 586 14.87 -18.19 -29.93
CA PHE A 586 15.97 -17.82 -30.81
C PHE A 586 15.91 -16.36 -31.24
N LEU A 587 14.72 -15.83 -31.55
CA LEU A 587 14.56 -14.41 -31.84
C LEU A 587 14.93 -13.57 -30.62
N SER A 588 14.40 -13.91 -29.43
CA SER A 588 14.72 -13.20 -28.19
C SER A 588 16.21 -13.26 -27.86
N ARG A 589 16.84 -14.43 -28.03
CA ARG A 589 18.28 -14.62 -27.83
C ARG A 589 19.08 -13.66 -28.69
N GLU A 590 18.75 -13.56 -29.98
CA GLU A 590 19.52 -12.73 -30.91
C GLU A 590 19.34 -11.23 -30.64
N ILE A 591 18.13 -10.79 -30.31
CA ILE A 591 17.85 -9.41 -29.87
C ILE A 591 18.70 -9.08 -28.63
N LEU A 592 18.65 -9.93 -27.59
CA LEU A 592 19.38 -9.72 -26.34
C LEU A 592 20.90 -9.79 -26.54
N ARG A 593 21.39 -10.65 -27.44
CA ARG A 593 22.83 -10.75 -27.77
C ARG A 593 23.35 -9.44 -28.37
N ARG A 594 22.59 -8.83 -29.28
CA ARG A 594 22.91 -7.50 -29.86
C ARG A 594 22.83 -6.36 -28.85
N GLN A 595 22.05 -6.53 -27.78
CA GLN A 595 22.05 -5.66 -26.61
C GLN A 595 23.21 -5.93 -25.62
N GLY A 596 24.13 -6.83 -25.95
CA GLY A 596 25.29 -7.16 -25.13
C GLY A 596 24.98 -8.10 -23.96
N LYS A 597 23.86 -8.83 -24.00
CA LYS A 597 23.50 -9.84 -23.00
C LYS A 597 23.98 -11.22 -23.42
N ASN A 598 24.48 -12.00 -22.48
CA ASN A 598 24.88 -13.39 -22.73
C ASN A 598 23.66 -14.33 -22.73
N ALA A 599 22.69 -14.05 -23.61
CA ALA A 599 21.47 -14.84 -23.73
C ALA A 599 21.70 -16.14 -24.50
N ARG A 600 21.06 -17.22 -24.06
CA ARG A 600 21.14 -18.56 -24.66
C ARG A 600 19.77 -19.21 -24.74
N ALA A 601 19.61 -20.09 -25.73
CA ALA A 601 18.43 -20.95 -25.80
C ALA A 601 18.74 -22.24 -25.02
N ILE A 602 17.95 -22.55 -24.00
CA ILE A 602 18.04 -23.79 -23.22
C ILE A 602 16.96 -24.73 -23.72
N TYR A 603 17.33 -25.99 -23.94
CA TYR A 603 16.37 -27.05 -24.18
C TYR A 603 15.91 -27.64 -22.85
N ILE A 604 14.60 -27.62 -22.62
CA ILE A 604 13.93 -28.40 -21.57
C ILE A 604 13.03 -29.44 -22.26
N PRO A 605 12.63 -30.54 -21.61
CA PRO A 605 11.92 -31.61 -22.31
C PRO A 605 10.62 -31.12 -22.96
N GLY A 606 10.60 -31.12 -24.30
CA GLY A 606 9.46 -30.67 -25.11
C GLY A 606 9.34 -29.16 -25.30
N HIS A 607 10.33 -28.34 -24.90
CA HIS A 607 10.24 -26.88 -25.00
C HIS A 607 11.61 -26.20 -25.10
N ILE A 608 11.70 -25.03 -25.74
CA ILE A 608 12.91 -24.20 -25.78
C ILE A 608 12.61 -22.81 -25.22
N ILE A 609 13.57 -22.28 -24.46
CA ILE A 609 13.43 -21.01 -23.74
C ILE A 609 14.68 -20.14 -23.91
N CYS A 610 14.52 -18.83 -24.01
CA CYS A 610 15.64 -17.91 -23.94
C CYS A 610 15.95 -17.61 -22.46
N VAL A 611 17.21 -17.71 -22.06
CA VAL A 611 17.68 -17.47 -20.68
C VAL A 611 18.97 -16.66 -20.68
N TRP A 612 19.10 -15.74 -19.73
CA TRP A 612 20.35 -15.05 -19.41
C TRP A 612 20.46 -14.82 -17.90
N ALA A 613 21.67 -14.56 -17.42
CA ALA A 613 21.92 -14.28 -16.02
C ALA A 613 22.98 -13.19 -15.85
N GLU A 614 22.89 -12.44 -14.76
CA GLU A 614 23.78 -11.34 -14.41
C GLU A 614 24.03 -11.33 -12.91
N LYS A 615 25.16 -10.76 -12.51
CA LYS A 615 25.46 -10.47 -11.11
C LYS A 615 25.11 -9.02 -10.79
N ASP A 616 24.44 -8.81 -9.66
CA ASP A 616 24.21 -7.46 -9.15
C ASP A 616 25.44 -6.92 -8.38
N THR A 617 25.31 -5.70 -7.83
CA THR A 617 26.38 -5.05 -7.05
C THR A 617 26.68 -5.71 -5.71
N GLN A 618 25.83 -6.63 -5.26
CA GLN A 618 25.96 -7.37 -4.00
C GLN A 618 26.46 -8.81 -4.22
N ASP A 619 26.90 -9.14 -5.44
CA ASP A 619 27.33 -10.48 -5.85
C ASP A 619 26.20 -11.52 -5.83
N HIS A 620 24.94 -11.08 -5.89
CA HIS A 620 23.80 -11.98 -6.10
C HIS A 620 23.56 -12.20 -7.59
N HIS A 621 23.21 -13.43 -7.93
CA HIS A 621 22.86 -13.86 -9.27
C HIS A 621 21.37 -13.63 -9.53
N ASN A 622 21.09 -12.89 -10.58
CA ASN A 622 19.75 -12.72 -11.13
C ASN A 622 19.69 -13.47 -12.46
N ALA A 623 18.61 -14.21 -12.67
CA ALA A 623 18.37 -14.91 -13.92
C ALA A 623 17.02 -14.49 -14.49
N TRP A 624 16.96 -14.44 -15.81
CA TRP A 624 15.76 -14.10 -16.55
C TRP A 624 15.49 -15.15 -17.60
N SER A 625 14.20 -15.34 -17.91
CA SER A 625 13.81 -16.09 -19.09
C SER A 625 12.71 -15.39 -19.86
N ILE A 626 12.67 -15.63 -21.16
CA ILE A 626 11.56 -15.23 -22.01
C ILE A 626 11.25 -16.33 -23.03
N CYS A 627 9.98 -16.68 -23.13
CA CYS A 627 9.45 -17.64 -24.11
C CYS A 627 7.94 -17.42 -24.27
N THR A 628 7.21 -18.43 -24.72
CA THR A 628 5.73 -18.45 -24.81
C THR A 628 5.02 -18.20 -23.47
N TYR A 629 5.71 -18.39 -22.34
CA TYR A 629 5.22 -18.04 -21.00
C TYR A 629 5.45 -16.56 -20.64
N GLY A 630 5.99 -15.75 -21.54
CA GLY A 630 6.34 -14.36 -21.28
C GLY A 630 7.65 -14.22 -20.49
N LEU A 631 7.88 -13.03 -19.95
CA LEU A 631 9.08 -12.67 -19.20
C LEU A 631 8.99 -13.18 -17.75
N ASP A 632 10.12 -13.65 -17.24
CA ASP A 632 10.27 -14.10 -15.86
C ASP A 632 11.63 -13.65 -15.31
N THR A 633 11.66 -13.15 -14.09
CA THR A 633 12.87 -12.76 -13.36
C THR A 633 12.92 -13.54 -12.05
N ASN A 634 13.94 -14.38 -11.83
CA ASN A 634 14.11 -15.13 -10.59
C ASN A 634 12.89 -15.98 -10.18
N GLY A 635 12.07 -16.43 -11.13
CA GLY A 635 10.82 -17.16 -10.85
C GLY A 635 9.64 -16.23 -10.47
N ASN A 636 9.79 -14.92 -10.65
CA ASN A 636 8.70 -13.94 -10.64
C ASN A 636 8.31 -13.64 -12.09
N ARG A 637 7.18 -14.21 -12.53
CA ARG A 637 6.63 -13.97 -13.86
C ARG A 637 6.10 -12.55 -13.97
N TYR A 638 6.42 -11.88 -15.08
CA TYR A 638 5.91 -10.54 -15.38
C TYR A 638 4.37 -10.54 -15.39
N GLY A 639 3.77 -9.52 -14.77
CA GLY A 639 2.32 -9.41 -14.63
C GLY A 639 1.68 -10.30 -13.55
N THR A 640 2.48 -11.05 -12.78
CA THR A 640 1.99 -11.83 -11.61
C THR A 640 2.47 -11.24 -10.29
N ARG A 641 1.84 -11.64 -9.17
CA ARG A 641 2.27 -11.22 -7.82
C ARG A 641 3.75 -11.54 -7.60
N THR A 642 4.54 -10.50 -7.32
CA THR A 642 5.97 -10.63 -7.05
C THR A 642 6.22 -11.21 -5.67
N ASP A 643 7.07 -12.24 -5.59
CA ASP A 643 7.65 -12.70 -4.34
C ASP A 643 8.88 -11.86 -4.01
N ALA A 644 8.75 -11.00 -3.00
CA ALA A 644 9.80 -10.09 -2.55
C ALA A 644 11.07 -10.82 -2.09
N SER A 645 10.99 -12.09 -1.69
CA SER A 645 12.18 -12.86 -1.34
C SER A 645 13.07 -13.18 -2.55
N LYS A 646 12.51 -13.14 -3.76
CA LYS A 646 13.22 -13.47 -5.01
C LYS A 646 13.72 -12.25 -5.78
N THR A 647 13.32 -11.04 -5.39
CA THR A 647 13.72 -9.80 -6.09
C THR A 647 15.18 -9.43 -5.87
N HIS A 648 15.82 -9.98 -4.84
CA HIS A 648 17.22 -9.71 -4.48
C HIS A 648 18.22 -10.67 -5.13
N GLY A 649 17.76 -11.59 -6.00
CA GLY A 649 18.62 -12.61 -6.61
C GLY A 649 18.97 -13.76 -5.66
N TYR A 650 19.95 -14.56 -6.07
CA TYR A 650 20.37 -15.78 -5.38
C TYR A 650 21.87 -15.82 -5.15
N ALA A 651 22.31 -16.50 -4.09
CA ALA A 651 23.73 -16.68 -3.80
C ALA A 651 24.47 -17.55 -4.85
N LYS A 652 23.75 -18.42 -5.56
CA LYS A 652 24.31 -19.26 -6.63
C LYS A 652 23.53 -19.08 -7.91
N ILE A 653 24.25 -19.07 -9.04
CA ILE A 653 23.62 -18.98 -10.37
C ILE A 653 22.65 -20.13 -10.65
N ILE A 654 22.98 -21.36 -10.23
CA ILE A 654 22.11 -22.51 -10.47
C ILE A 654 20.78 -22.40 -9.73
N ASP A 655 20.74 -21.74 -8.57
CA ASP A 655 19.51 -21.48 -7.83
C ASP A 655 18.64 -20.45 -8.56
N ALA A 656 19.26 -19.40 -9.11
CA ALA A 656 18.57 -18.42 -9.94
C ALA A 656 17.97 -19.05 -11.21
N LEU A 657 18.76 -19.88 -11.91
CA LEU A 657 18.30 -20.60 -13.10
C LEU A 657 17.17 -21.60 -12.76
N ASN A 658 17.28 -22.35 -11.67
CA ASN A 658 16.24 -23.28 -11.22
C ASN A 658 14.95 -22.56 -10.77
N ALA A 659 15.05 -21.33 -10.26
CA ALA A 659 13.87 -20.54 -9.93
C ALA A 659 12.99 -20.27 -11.17
N LEU A 660 13.60 -20.09 -12.34
CA LEU A 660 12.89 -19.91 -13.62
C LEU A 660 12.17 -21.19 -14.08
N MET A 661 12.66 -22.37 -13.68
CA MET A 661 12.08 -23.66 -14.12
C MET A 661 10.75 -23.99 -13.43
N LYS A 662 10.51 -23.43 -12.24
CA LYS A 662 9.34 -23.76 -11.41
C LYS A 662 8.00 -23.55 -12.11
N LYS A 663 7.91 -22.63 -13.08
CA LYS A 663 6.68 -22.38 -13.85
C LYS A 663 6.27 -23.54 -14.75
N TYR A 664 7.21 -24.40 -15.15
CA TYR A 664 6.94 -25.56 -16.02
C TYR A 664 6.33 -26.74 -15.29
N LYS A 665 6.19 -26.67 -13.96
CA LYS A 665 5.38 -27.62 -13.17
C LYS A 665 3.93 -27.70 -13.65
N TYR A 666 3.44 -26.69 -14.36
CA TYR A 666 2.10 -26.63 -14.92
C TYR A 666 2.16 -26.60 -16.45
N ALA A 667 1.18 -27.26 -17.08
CA ALA A 667 1.02 -27.22 -18.54
C ALA A 667 0.78 -25.78 -19.05
N GLY A 668 1.09 -25.54 -20.32
CA GLY A 668 0.91 -24.24 -20.96
C GLY A 668 1.33 -24.25 -22.43
N LEU A 669 1.50 -23.06 -23.01
CA LEU A 669 1.75 -22.92 -24.45
C LEU A 669 3.11 -23.52 -24.84
N GLY A 670 3.09 -24.64 -25.57
CA GLY A 670 4.28 -25.39 -25.93
C GLY A 670 4.73 -26.43 -24.90
N VAL A 671 3.98 -26.65 -23.82
CA VAL A 671 4.23 -27.70 -22.81
C VAL A 671 2.91 -28.39 -22.47
N ALA A 672 2.63 -29.53 -23.10
CA ALA A 672 1.34 -30.21 -23.00
C ALA A 672 1.03 -30.75 -21.59
N GLU A 673 2.05 -31.17 -20.85
CA GLU A 673 1.94 -31.71 -19.49
C GLU A 673 2.95 -31.02 -18.58
N GLY A 674 2.51 -30.64 -17.37
CA GLY A 674 3.39 -30.01 -16.39
C GLY A 674 4.50 -30.95 -15.92
N GLN A 675 5.70 -30.43 -15.79
CA GLN A 675 6.91 -31.18 -15.43
C GLN A 675 7.65 -30.49 -14.29
N ASP A 676 7.96 -31.24 -13.24
CA ASP A 676 8.86 -30.77 -12.18
C ASP A 676 10.31 -30.91 -12.67
N TYR A 677 10.81 -29.84 -13.30
CA TYR A 677 12.10 -29.82 -13.98
C TYR A 677 13.12 -28.97 -13.21
N SER A 678 14.33 -29.50 -13.06
CA SER A 678 15.47 -28.79 -12.47
C SER A 678 16.72 -28.97 -13.31
N LEU A 679 17.50 -27.91 -13.46
CA LEU A 679 18.81 -27.86 -14.07
C LEU A 679 19.88 -28.36 -13.09
N SER A 680 20.87 -29.07 -13.63
CA SER A 680 22.10 -29.43 -12.91
C SER A 680 23.20 -28.41 -13.18
N GLU A 681 23.99 -28.09 -12.16
CA GLU A 681 25.05 -27.06 -12.19
C GLU A 681 26.08 -27.27 -13.32
N ASN A 682 26.32 -28.52 -13.69
CA ASN A 682 27.31 -28.96 -14.68
C ASN A 682 26.68 -29.65 -15.90
N ALA A 683 25.35 -29.61 -16.05
CA ALA A 683 24.66 -30.28 -17.15
C ALA A 683 23.45 -29.50 -17.65
N ILE A 684 23.69 -28.29 -18.19
CA ILE A 684 22.66 -27.48 -18.86
C ILE A 684 22.75 -27.69 -20.37
N SER A 685 21.68 -28.19 -20.98
CA SER A 685 21.61 -28.41 -22.43
C SER A 685 21.25 -27.13 -23.16
N LEU A 686 22.23 -26.55 -23.85
CA LEU A 686 22.00 -25.43 -24.76
C LEU A 686 21.59 -25.96 -26.15
N CYS A 687 20.77 -25.17 -26.83
CA CYS A 687 20.40 -25.38 -28.22
C CYS A 687 20.90 -24.20 -29.06
N GLU A 688 21.51 -24.50 -30.21
CA GLU A 688 21.88 -23.53 -31.23
C GLU A 688 21.33 -23.94 -32.59
N ILE A 689 20.86 -22.96 -33.34
CA ILE A 689 20.62 -23.08 -34.78
C ILE A 689 21.88 -22.59 -35.50
N LEU A 690 22.48 -23.46 -36.30
CA LEU A 690 23.59 -23.13 -37.18
C LEU A 690 23.11 -22.32 -38.39
N PRO A 691 23.98 -21.58 -39.10
CA PRO A 691 23.60 -20.88 -40.33
C PRO A 691 23.00 -21.79 -41.42
N SER A 692 23.23 -23.11 -41.33
CA SER A 692 22.61 -24.12 -42.19
C SER A 692 21.16 -24.47 -41.84
N GLY A 693 20.63 -23.95 -40.74
CA GLY A 693 19.35 -24.36 -40.14
C GLY A 693 19.44 -25.63 -39.27
N GLU A 694 20.62 -26.26 -39.19
CA GLU A 694 20.81 -27.46 -38.35
C GLU A 694 20.90 -27.13 -36.86
N ARG A 695 20.35 -28.01 -36.02
CA ARG A 695 20.47 -27.90 -34.57
C ARG A 695 21.78 -28.48 -34.06
N LYS A 696 22.38 -27.77 -33.12
CA LYS A 696 23.47 -28.29 -32.31
C LYS A 696 23.10 -28.20 -30.84
N TYR A 697 23.13 -29.35 -30.18
CA TYR A 697 23.02 -29.43 -28.73
C TYR A 697 24.40 -29.58 -28.14
N TYR A 698 24.64 -28.87 -27.04
CA TYR A 698 25.83 -29.09 -26.24
C TYR A 698 25.54 -28.75 -24.78
N THR A 699 26.34 -29.34 -23.91
CA THR A 699 26.17 -29.21 -22.46
C THR A 699 27.17 -28.21 -21.91
N VAL A 700 26.71 -27.33 -21.02
CA VAL A 700 27.54 -26.34 -20.33
C VAL A 700 27.33 -26.38 -18.82
N ASP A 701 28.24 -25.74 -18.09
CA ASP A 701 28.08 -25.39 -16.69
C ASP A 701 27.24 -24.13 -16.52
N ALA A 702 26.68 -23.92 -15.31
CA ALA A 702 25.88 -22.75 -15.00
C ALA A 702 26.68 -21.44 -15.13
N ASP A 703 27.98 -21.46 -14.80
CA ASP A 703 28.88 -20.32 -14.93
C ASP A 703 29.07 -19.85 -16.38
N TYR A 704 28.74 -20.68 -17.37
CA TYR A 704 28.76 -20.31 -18.78
C TYR A 704 27.91 -19.06 -19.07
N PHE A 705 26.80 -18.86 -18.34
CA PHE A 705 25.91 -17.70 -18.51
C PHE A 705 26.54 -16.38 -18.05
N LEU A 706 27.62 -16.42 -17.25
CA LEU A 706 28.33 -15.24 -16.76
C LEU A 706 29.52 -14.84 -17.65
N LYS A 707 29.81 -15.63 -18.69
CA LYS A 707 30.88 -15.32 -19.63
C LYS A 707 30.52 -14.08 -20.48
N PRO A 708 31.51 -13.30 -20.94
CA PRO A 708 31.27 -12.23 -21.90
C PRO A 708 30.55 -12.76 -23.14
N VAL A 709 29.75 -11.91 -23.78
CA VAL A 709 29.10 -12.23 -25.06
C VAL A 709 30.17 -12.60 -26.08
N GLN A 710 30.00 -13.75 -26.71
CA GLN A 710 30.87 -14.25 -27.78
C GLN A 710 30.40 -13.82 -29.16
#